data_AF-A0A510IYW8-F1
#
_entry.id   AF-A0A510IYW8-F1
#
_cell.length_a   1.000
_cell.length_b   1.000
_cell.length_c   1.000
_cell.angle_alpha   90.00
_cell.angle_beta   90.00
_cell.angle_gamma   90.00
#
_symmetry.space_group_name_H-M   'P 1'
#
loop_
_entity.id
_entity.type
_entity.pdbx_description
1 polymer ?
#
loop_
_entity_poly.entity_id
_entity_poly.type
_entity_poly.pdbx_seq_one_letter_code
_entity_poly.pdbx_strand_id
1 'polypeptide(L)'
;MQALQGEVSGIQFIDEDSAEFFVNTDGWADVHYQIGDGVQQNVRLQKTGNRQTLYLNELYQGDLVKYSFTYIDQECNCAVDSEVRSYIHGDGDGDGDGDGDGDGDGDGDGDGDGDGDDTGGQIGDTGIQDKGATSAQFFVNHSGWADVHYTLNGAGQLNHRMMLLGGVNKFEVNGLSAGDVINYRFTYWDVACNCAKVTEWATYTHDGDGDGDGDGDGDGDGDGDGDGDKDSDNDGVADIDDLCPNTPLETPVDIHGCSLVMDVAEVSINNRFLIGGNGSESPGFALYVFDGDLGSSGSNCNDKCTDNWPPLLVNDTAASGIAGLTTITRNDGSQQAAYNGRPLYFFTGDLLPDDSNGQGEGGSWWLAELTGGGDIVPLFNSSTPLEPETIIDTGDAIITRFADRARDRHAREDQFQAYDHYLTFYWEHRTAQIEIIDRVAKGGDDITINVVTEWELGQPEFRAFYRGINTVAEYYHNVLLDREPADVTRYSTTINYNSKEARALQIGDRMEMEISQFLRDPPNGRANYYGTTVLYIVGQGGLVPWEARGVFGNPSTEREDSYPIPSVGWLGGNTTLPYQYSDEPDNHFMQMASNLAPQNGQVFVRGRRVHHSDFGDGSHNESSENPNFSELANKLGSQYINRSCVSCHVKNGRAPSAAPGSDLSQYVVKVGTASGEADPLLGSVLQPKSTNGSPETTATLSTWLEEDGLRRPVYNFSGNSPTHYSPRIAPQLVGMGLLEAISEDSIVALADPDDSNGDGISGRLQIVNDPQSGEQRVGRFGWKAGQASVALQVAAALNTDMGVMTSIFPQPDCGSVQSDCGVNGSELSDKHFNDLVDYVSLLGVSARRDINNNTALQGEELFGSAGCSGCHTPAFVTSAYHPKAELRNQTIHPYTDLLLHDMGPGLADSLPEGNASGSEWRTPPLWGLGLGASISGDENYLHDGRARTLNEAILWHGGEGERAKQAYERMSGAEKNALVIFLKSL
;
A
#
# COMPACT_ATOMS: atom_id res chain seq x y z
N MET A 1 28.89 -20.21 20.34
CA MET A 1 29.51 -20.45 21.65
C MET A 1 29.26 -21.90 22.07
N GLN A 2 30.12 -22.50 22.92
CA GLN A 2 30.03 -23.91 23.33
C GLN A 2 28.79 -24.14 24.21
N ALA A 3 27.92 -25.08 23.83
CA ALA A 3 26.90 -25.59 24.74
C ALA A 3 27.56 -26.15 26.00
N LEU A 4 27.06 -25.78 27.19
CA LEU A 4 27.43 -26.37 28.47
C LEU A 4 27.17 -27.89 28.40
N GLN A 5 28.23 -28.67 28.17
CA GLN A 5 28.14 -30.13 28.12
C GLN A 5 27.82 -30.65 29.53
N GLY A 6 26.55 -30.96 29.80
CA GLY A 6 26.13 -31.66 31.01
C GLY A 6 24.73 -31.30 31.54
N GLU A 7 24.10 -30.22 31.06
CA GLU A 7 22.78 -29.81 31.56
C GLU A 7 21.64 -30.56 30.84
N VAL A 8 20.65 -31.00 31.63
CA VAL A 8 19.45 -31.70 31.13
C VAL A 8 18.51 -30.72 30.42
N SER A 9 18.43 -29.47 30.87
CA SER A 9 17.58 -28.42 30.30
C SER A 9 18.13 -27.02 30.58
N GLY A 10 17.83 -26.06 29.71
CA GLY A 10 18.32 -24.68 29.85
C GLY A 10 17.85 -23.74 28.74
N ILE A 11 18.32 -22.50 28.80
CA ILE A 11 18.19 -21.48 27.74
C ILE A 11 19.61 -21.06 27.33
N GLN A 12 19.83 -20.80 26.04
CA GLN A 12 21.11 -20.32 25.53
C GLN A 12 20.90 -19.13 24.58
N PHE A 13 21.80 -18.16 24.64
CA PHE A 13 21.84 -17.03 23.71
C PHE A 13 22.17 -17.53 22.29
N ILE A 14 21.43 -17.03 21.29
CA ILE A 14 21.68 -17.32 19.87
C ILE A 14 22.29 -16.09 19.20
N ASP A 15 21.58 -14.96 19.21
CA ASP A 15 21.99 -13.67 18.67
C ASP A 15 21.29 -12.52 19.43
N GLU A 16 21.46 -11.29 18.96
CA GLU A 16 21.02 -10.07 19.65
C GLU A 16 19.52 -9.96 19.91
N ASP A 17 18.71 -10.74 19.18
CA ASP A 17 17.25 -10.70 19.28
C ASP A 17 16.64 -12.06 19.67
N SER A 18 17.46 -13.09 19.95
CA SER A 18 16.95 -14.45 20.15
C SER A 18 17.73 -15.36 21.10
N ALA A 19 17.00 -16.28 21.72
CA ALA A 19 17.52 -17.34 22.58
C ALA A 19 16.83 -18.68 22.30
N GLU A 20 17.50 -19.79 22.59
CA GLU A 20 16.96 -21.14 22.42
C GLU A 20 16.74 -21.80 23.79
N PHE A 21 15.52 -22.18 24.11
CA PHE A 21 15.23 -23.15 25.15
C PHE A 21 15.54 -24.57 24.67
N PHE A 22 16.17 -25.40 25.50
CA PHE A 22 16.46 -26.78 25.18
C PHE A 22 16.20 -27.74 26.35
N VAL A 23 15.82 -28.98 26.02
CA VAL A 23 15.80 -30.14 26.94
C VAL A 23 16.40 -31.36 26.24
N ASN A 24 17.42 -31.96 26.83
CA ASN A 24 18.14 -33.12 26.32
C ASN A 24 17.45 -34.44 26.71
N THR A 25 16.23 -34.65 26.20
CA THR A 25 15.48 -35.92 26.34
C THR A 25 14.90 -36.37 25.00
N ASP A 26 14.77 -37.69 24.79
CA ASP A 26 14.04 -38.24 23.64
C ASP A 26 12.52 -38.14 23.77
N GLY A 27 12.01 -37.94 25.00
CA GLY A 27 10.59 -37.75 25.30
C GLY A 27 10.10 -36.35 24.97
N TRP A 28 8.82 -36.08 25.23
CA TRP A 28 8.29 -34.72 25.10
C TRP A 28 8.78 -33.82 26.24
N ALA A 29 8.82 -32.52 25.97
CA ALA A 29 9.08 -31.48 26.97
C ALA A 29 8.19 -30.26 26.72
N ASP A 30 7.77 -29.61 27.80
CA ASP A 30 7.10 -28.31 27.81
C ASP A 30 8.01 -27.29 28.53
N VAL A 31 7.93 -26.03 28.12
CA VAL A 31 8.51 -24.88 28.84
C VAL A 31 7.39 -23.98 29.33
N HIS A 32 7.55 -23.50 30.56
CA HIS A 32 6.71 -22.51 31.21
C HIS A 32 7.56 -21.27 31.38
N TYR A 33 7.29 -20.18 30.65
CA TYR A 33 8.14 -18.98 30.72
C TYR A 33 7.34 -17.69 30.74
N GLN A 34 7.97 -16.64 31.28
CA GLN A 34 7.46 -15.29 31.39
C GLN A 34 8.59 -14.32 31.08
N ILE A 35 8.33 -13.32 30.23
CA ILE A 35 9.26 -12.24 29.92
C ILE A 35 8.80 -10.99 30.69
N GLY A 36 9.70 -10.41 31.49
CA GLY A 36 9.37 -9.30 32.39
C GLY A 36 8.22 -9.63 33.33
N ASP A 37 7.22 -8.74 33.38
CA ASP A 37 5.98 -8.90 34.16
C ASP A 37 4.79 -9.41 33.30
N GLY A 38 5.06 -9.96 32.12
CA GLY A 38 4.04 -10.44 31.17
C GLY A 38 3.25 -11.66 31.65
N VAL A 39 2.35 -12.21 30.83
CA VAL A 39 1.59 -13.43 31.19
C VAL A 39 2.43 -14.68 30.94
N GLN A 40 2.43 -15.63 31.87
CA GLN A 40 3.13 -16.92 31.70
C GLN A 40 2.63 -17.68 30.48
N GLN A 41 3.56 -18.06 29.62
CA GLN A 41 3.35 -18.90 28.44
C GLN A 41 3.71 -20.35 28.77
N ASN A 42 2.92 -21.30 28.27
CA ASN A 42 3.15 -22.73 28.45
C ASN A 42 3.20 -23.38 27.06
N VAL A 43 4.39 -23.77 26.61
CA VAL A 43 4.63 -24.15 25.20
C VAL A 43 5.33 -25.51 25.11
N ARG A 44 4.85 -26.35 24.19
CA ARG A 44 5.48 -27.63 23.85
C ARG A 44 6.74 -27.40 23.01
N LEU A 45 7.87 -27.94 23.47
CA LEU A 45 9.12 -27.90 22.69
C LEU A 45 9.04 -28.85 21.49
N GLN A 46 9.71 -28.47 20.40
CA GLN A 46 9.79 -29.26 19.16
C GLN A 46 11.06 -30.12 19.14
N LYS A 47 10.96 -31.31 18.54
CA LYS A 47 12.11 -32.22 18.46
C LYS A 47 13.08 -31.78 17.36
N THR A 48 14.29 -31.39 17.77
CA THR A 48 15.37 -30.98 16.87
C THR A 48 16.60 -31.87 17.10
N GLY A 49 16.78 -32.88 16.24
CA GLY A 49 17.83 -33.88 16.41
C GLY A 49 17.59 -34.78 17.65
N ASN A 50 18.56 -34.80 18.57
CA ASN A 50 18.52 -35.60 19.81
C ASN A 50 18.04 -34.80 21.04
N ARG A 51 17.42 -33.63 20.84
CA ARG A 51 16.93 -32.76 21.91
C ARG A 51 15.58 -32.13 21.54
N GLN A 52 14.86 -31.64 22.53
CA GLN A 52 13.67 -30.81 22.38
C GLN A 52 14.08 -29.34 22.46
N THR A 53 13.59 -28.48 21.58
CA THR A 53 13.95 -27.05 21.52
C THR A 53 12.75 -26.13 21.26
N LEU A 54 12.83 -24.89 21.72
CA LEU A 54 11.93 -23.79 21.34
C LEU A 54 12.80 -22.54 21.13
N TYR A 55 12.66 -21.90 19.98
CA TYR A 55 13.29 -20.62 19.70
C TYR A 55 12.41 -19.50 20.25
N LEU A 56 13.02 -18.65 21.07
CA LEU A 56 12.42 -17.44 21.59
C LEU A 56 13.03 -16.27 20.83
N ASN A 57 12.23 -15.63 20.00
CA ASN A 57 12.60 -14.46 19.22
C ASN A 57 12.04 -13.19 19.88
N GLU A 58 12.46 -12.02 19.41
CA GLU A 58 12.00 -10.71 19.91
C GLU A 58 12.43 -10.41 21.35
N LEU A 59 13.62 -10.90 21.75
CA LEU A 59 14.24 -10.51 23.02
C LEU A 59 15.10 -9.27 22.81
N TYR A 60 15.00 -8.28 23.70
CA TYR A 60 15.91 -7.14 23.71
C TYR A 60 17.00 -7.30 24.77
N GLN A 61 18.13 -6.63 24.59
CA GLN A 61 19.20 -6.60 25.59
C GLN A 61 18.64 -6.09 26.95
N GLY A 62 18.80 -6.90 27.99
CA GLY A 62 18.31 -6.65 29.34
C GLY A 62 16.99 -7.33 29.70
N ASP A 63 16.32 -8.00 28.76
CA ASP A 63 15.06 -8.70 29.04
C ASP A 63 15.25 -9.84 30.04
N LEU A 64 14.44 -9.81 31.12
CA LEU A 64 14.40 -10.87 32.12
C LEU A 64 13.40 -11.95 31.74
N VAL A 65 13.89 -13.14 31.43
CA VAL A 65 13.10 -14.33 31.13
C VAL A 65 13.12 -15.27 32.33
N LYS A 66 11.97 -15.45 33.01
CA LYS A 66 11.78 -16.48 34.03
C LYS A 66 11.21 -17.74 33.39
N TYR A 67 11.76 -18.92 33.67
CA TYR A 67 11.34 -20.16 33.00
C TYR A 67 11.51 -21.42 33.85
N SER A 68 10.70 -22.44 33.59
CA SER A 68 10.86 -23.83 34.05
C SER A 68 10.43 -24.80 32.96
N PHE A 69 10.74 -26.09 33.12
CA PHE A 69 10.39 -27.13 32.17
C PHE A 69 9.64 -28.28 32.82
N THR A 70 8.72 -28.90 32.08
CA THR A 70 8.18 -30.23 32.40
C THR A 70 8.64 -31.19 31.33
N TYR A 71 9.36 -32.25 31.67
CA TYR A 71 9.90 -33.20 30.69
C TYR A 71 9.89 -34.65 31.17
N ILE A 72 9.99 -35.60 30.24
CA ILE A 72 10.10 -37.02 30.56
C ILE A 72 11.56 -37.38 30.91
N ASP A 73 11.77 -37.79 32.16
CA ASP A 73 13.03 -38.37 32.63
C ASP A 73 13.11 -39.84 32.19
N GLN A 74 14.21 -40.19 31.51
CA GLN A 74 14.40 -41.51 30.90
C GLN A 74 14.77 -42.61 31.92
N GLU A 75 15.32 -42.26 33.08
CA GLU A 75 15.70 -43.23 34.11
C GLU A 75 14.46 -43.76 34.86
N CYS A 76 13.49 -42.89 35.13
CA CYS A 76 12.22 -43.26 35.77
C CYS A 76 11.05 -43.49 34.81
N ASN A 77 11.18 -43.05 33.55
CA ASN A 77 10.09 -42.97 32.57
C ASN A 77 8.84 -42.25 33.14
N CYS A 78 9.08 -41.11 33.77
CA CYS A 78 8.08 -40.30 34.47
C CYS A 78 8.26 -38.82 34.13
N ALA A 79 7.19 -38.02 34.25
CA ALA A 79 7.28 -36.57 34.05
C ALA A 79 7.91 -35.91 35.28
N VAL A 80 8.86 -35.02 35.05
CA VAL A 80 9.61 -34.28 36.06
C VAL A 80 9.57 -32.80 35.71
N ASP A 81 9.35 -31.96 36.73
CA ASP A 81 9.40 -30.50 36.61
C ASP A 81 10.78 -29.99 37.05
N SER A 82 11.36 -29.08 36.29
CA SER A 82 12.58 -28.38 36.68
C SER A 82 12.28 -27.26 37.66
N GLU A 83 13.31 -26.84 38.38
CA GLU A 83 13.29 -25.60 39.15
C GLU A 83 13.03 -24.39 38.22
N VAL A 84 12.42 -23.34 38.77
CA VAL A 84 12.26 -22.05 38.06
C VAL A 84 13.60 -21.32 38.05
N ARG A 85 14.03 -20.87 36.89
CA ARG A 85 15.28 -20.15 36.64
C ARG A 85 14.99 -18.81 35.98
N SER A 86 15.99 -17.95 35.96
CA SER A 86 15.93 -16.66 35.26
C SER A 86 17.12 -16.47 34.33
N TYR A 87 16.89 -15.82 33.20
CA TYR A 87 17.87 -15.48 32.18
C TYR A 87 17.71 -14.02 31.79
N ILE A 88 18.81 -13.27 31.71
CA ILE A 88 18.81 -11.89 31.20
C ILE A 88 19.43 -11.91 29.81
N HIS A 89 18.69 -11.44 28.80
CA HIS A 89 19.15 -11.49 27.42
C HIS A 89 20.26 -10.46 27.15
N GLY A 90 21.34 -10.87 26.48
CA GLY A 90 22.45 -9.99 26.09
C GLY A 90 23.54 -9.71 27.15
N ASP A 91 23.36 -10.14 28.40
CA ASP A 91 24.43 -10.09 29.42
C ASP A 91 25.27 -11.36 29.34
N GLY A 92 26.26 -11.36 28.45
CA GLY A 92 27.20 -12.46 28.31
C GLY A 92 28.17 -12.52 29.48
N ASP A 93 27.78 -13.12 30.61
CA ASP A 93 28.66 -13.65 31.65
C ASP A 93 28.01 -14.90 32.28
N GLY A 94 28.53 -16.07 31.92
CA GLY A 94 28.10 -17.34 32.48
C GLY A 94 28.78 -17.63 33.80
N ASP A 95 28.18 -17.19 34.91
CA ASP A 95 28.61 -17.50 36.27
C ASP A 95 27.37 -17.83 37.11
N GLY A 96 27.03 -19.11 37.19
CA GLY A 96 26.13 -19.58 38.23
C GLY A 96 26.81 -19.47 39.59
N ASP A 97 26.15 -18.79 40.53
CA ASP A 97 26.35 -18.99 41.96
C ASP A 97 25.02 -18.77 42.67
N GLY A 98 24.59 -19.81 43.38
CA GLY A 98 23.48 -19.74 44.32
C GLY A 98 23.89 -19.06 45.63
N ASP A 99 22.88 -18.55 46.33
CA ASP A 99 22.61 -18.74 47.77
C ASP A 99 21.80 -17.56 48.32
N GLY A 100 20.75 -17.85 49.10
CA GLY A 100 20.43 -17.04 50.29
C GLY A 100 19.01 -16.47 50.41
N ASP A 101 18.12 -17.30 50.97
CA ASP A 101 17.02 -17.04 51.92
C ASP A 101 16.62 -15.58 52.26
N GLY A 102 15.29 -15.35 52.29
CA GLY A 102 14.67 -14.18 52.91
C GLY A 102 13.16 -14.29 53.02
N ASP A 103 12.69 -14.95 54.09
CA ASP A 103 11.29 -15.06 54.50
C ASP A 103 10.58 -13.69 54.61
N GLY A 104 9.27 -13.69 54.32
CA GLY A 104 8.41 -12.53 54.48
C GLY A 104 6.93 -12.89 54.39
N ASP A 105 6.45 -13.57 55.41
CA ASP A 105 5.03 -13.87 55.66
C ASP A 105 4.17 -12.59 55.66
N GLY A 106 2.97 -12.69 55.08
CA GLY A 106 1.96 -11.65 55.09
C GLY A 106 0.57 -12.24 54.87
N ASP A 107 0.13 -13.04 55.85
CA ASP A 107 -1.25 -13.52 55.97
C ASP A 107 -2.23 -12.34 56.03
N GLY A 108 -3.31 -12.45 55.27
CA GLY A 108 -4.46 -11.57 55.30
C GLY A 108 -5.72 -12.35 54.96
N ASP A 109 -6.16 -13.18 55.91
CA ASP A 109 -7.47 -13.84 55.91
C ASP A 109 -8.61 -12.83 55.80
N GLY A 110 -9.64 -13.18 55.03
CA GLY A 110 -10.88 -12.43 54.92
C GLY A 110 -11.97 -13.22 54.20
N ASP A 111 -12.54 -14.17 54.94
CA ASP A 111 -13.87 -14.80 54.83
C ASP A 111 -14.80 -14.12 53.79
N GLY A 112 -15.34 -14.83 52.79
CA GLY A 112 -16.37 -15.85 53.01
C GLY A 112 -17.75 -15.18 52.99
N ASP A 113 -18.52 -15.40 51.92
CA ASP A 113 -19.96 -15.67 51.94
C ASP A 113 -20.46 -15.83 50.50
N GLY A 114 -20.77 -17.07 50.13
CA GLY A 114 -21.68 -17.34 49.03
C GLY A 114 -23.11 -17.31 49.55
N ASP A 115 -24.04 -16.85 48.71
CA ASP A 115 -25.34 -17.48 48.45
C ASP A 115 -26.21 -16.55 47.61
N GLY A 116 -26.97 -17.15 46.68
CA GLY A 116 -28.32 -16.68 46.39
C GLY A 116 -28.58 -16.06 45.03
N ASP A 117 -28.75 -16.94 44.04
CA ASP A 117 -29.55 -16.73 42.84
C ASP A 117 -30.92 -16.09 43.18
N ASP A 118 -31.23 -14.96 42.54
CA ASP A 118 -32.61 -14.48 42.37
C ASP A 118 -32.84 -14.24 40.88
N THR A 119 -33.46 -15.24 40.27
CA THR A 119 -33.93 -15.26 38.88
C THR A 119 -34.96 -14.15 38.65
N GLY A 120 -34.64 -13.20 37.77
CA GLY A 120 -35.55 -12.16 37.33
C GLY A 120 -35.19 -11.60 35.95
N GLY A 121 -35.64 -12.28 34.89
CA GLY A 121 -35.66 -11.77 33.51
C GLY A 121 -34.40 -12.07 32.69
N GLN A 122 -34.36 -13.22 32.00
CA GLN A 122 -33.38 -13.46 30.94
C GLN A 122 -33.61 -12.43 29.82
N ILE A 123 -32.71 -11.44 29.74
CA ILE A 123 -32.41 -10.80 28.46
C ILE A 123 -31.89 -11.94 27.57
N GLY A 124 -32.54 -12.21 26.44
CA GLY A 124 -32.16 -13.33 25.57
C GLY A 124 -30.67 -13.27 25.19
N ASP A 125 -30.06 -14.42 24.88
CA ASP A 125 -28.63 -14.47 24.47
C ASP A 125 -28.33 -13.61 23.23
N THR A 126 -29.35 -13.26 22.46
CA THR A 126 -29.27 -12.39 21.27
C THR A 126 -30.49 -11.48 21.19
N GLY A 127 -30.34 -10.22 20.78
CA GLY A 127 -31.47 -9.31 20.66
C GLY A 127 -31.14 -7.98 20.00
N ILE A 128 -32.16 -7.12 19.92
CA ILE A 128 -32.08 -5.72 19.54
C ILE A 128 -32.81 -4.91 20.61
N GLN A 129 -32.32 -3.72 20.92
CA GLN A 129 -32.94 -2.78 21.86
C GLN A 129 -32.83 -1.35 21.37
N ASP A 130 -33.77 -0.49 21.75
CA ASP A 130 -33.68 0.95 21.47
C ASP A 130 -32.45 1.56 22.15
N LYS A 131 -31.84 2.51 21.44
CA LYS A 131 -30.73 3.36 21.92
C LYS A 131 -31.03 4.84 21.72
N GLY A 132 -32.30 5.20 21.82
CA GLY A 132 -32.80 6.57 21.70
C GLY A 132 -33.77 6.71 20.55
N ALA A 133 -34.11 7.95 20.20
CA ALA A 133 -35.14 8.24 19.20
C ALA A 133 -34.75 7.91 17.75
N THR A 134 -33.47 7.61 17.48
CA THR A 134 -32.93 7.43 16.13
C THR A 134 -32.02 6.22 15.96
N SER A 135 -31.87 5.37 16.97
CA SER A 135 -30.99 4.20 16.86
C SER A 135 -31.47 3.01 17.68
N ALA A 136 -31.06 1.83 17.23
CA ALA A 136 -31.26 0.59 17.95
C ALA A 136 -29.98 -0.25 17.91
N GLN A 137 -29.68 -0.93 19.01
CA GLN A 137 -28.47 -1.72 19.17
C GLN A 137 -28.79 -3.20 19.23
N PHE A 138 -28.17 -3.93 18.31
CA PHE A 138 -28.10 -5.37 18.35
C PHE A 138 -27.06 -5.84 19.35
N PHE A 139 -27.34 -6.95 20.03
CA PHE A 139 -26.40 -7.60 20.93
C PHE A 139 -26.44 -9.13 20.81
N VAL A 140 -25.28 -9.76 21.00
CA VAL A 140 -25.12 -11.21 21.17
C VAL A 140 -24.16 -11.47 22.33
N ASN A 141 -24.69 -12.06 23.40
CA ASN A 141 -23.98 -12.37 24.62
C ASN A 141 -23.17 -13.67 24.47
N HIS A 142 -22.05 -13.77 25.20
CA HIS A 142 -21.29 -15.01 25.39
C HIS A 142 -20.84 -15.70 24.10
N SER A 143 -20.40 -14.92 23.10
CA SER A 143 -19.87 -15.44 21.84
C SER A 143 -18.53 -14.78 21.50
N GLY A 144 -17.58 -15.56 20.96
CA GLY A 144 -16.30 -15.04 20.50
C GLY A 144 -16.41 -14.16 19.25
N TRP A 145 -17.51 -14.33 18.48
CA TRP A 145 -17.86 -13.47 17.36
C TRP A 145 -19.35 -13.58 17.04
N ALA A 146 -19.95 -12.49 16.59
CA ALA A 146 -21.30 -12.51 16.04
C ALA A 146 -21.40 -11.63 14.79
N ASP A 147 -22.27 -12.03 13.87
CA ASP A 147 -22.73 -11.26 12.73
C ASP A 147 -24.23 -11.02 12.88
N VAL A 148 -24.67 -9.81 12.56
CA VAL A 148 -26.09 -9.48 12.40
C VAL A 148 -26.42 -9.32 10.92
N HIS A 149 -27.51 -9.93 10.50
CA HIS A 149 -28.08 -9.81 9.17
C HIS A 149 -29.44 -9.14 9.30
N TYR A 150 -29.65 -7.98 8.67
CA TYR A 150 -30.92 -7.27 8.80
C TYR A 150 -31.39 -6.59 7.51
N THR A 151 -32.69 -6.32 7.40
CA THR A 151 -33.29 -5.43 6.40
C THR A 151 -34.03 -4.32 7.12
N LEU A 152 -33.88 -3.09 6.65
CA LEU A 152 -34.62 -1.94 7.14
C LEU A 152 -35.75 -1.62 6.16
N ASN A 153 -37.00 -1.58 6.63
CA ASN A 153 -38.19 -1.26 5.84
C ASN A 153 -38.35 -2.08 4.54
N GLY A 154 -37.85 -3.33 4.54
CA GLY A 154 -37.89 -4.22 3.38
C GLY A 154 -36.89 -3.91 2.27
N ALA A 155 -35.89 -3.06 2.54
CA ALA A 155 -34.74 -2.83 1.66
C ALA A 155 -33.82 -4.07 1.54
N GLY A 156 -32.75 -3.94 0.76
CA GLY A 156 -31.74 -5.00 0.61
C GLY A 156 -31.15 -5.44 1.97
N GLN A 157 -30.78 -6.71 2.07
CA GLN A 157 -30.19 -7.27 3.30
C GLN A 157 -28.77 -6.72 3.51
N LEU A 158 -28.55 -6.17 4.70
CA LEU A 158 -27.27 -5.71 5.22
C LEU A 158 -26.71 -6.76 6.17
N ASN A 159 -25.38 -6.90 6.18
CA ASN A 159 -24.67 -7.87 7.01
C ASN A 159 -23.51 -7.17 7.69
N HIS A 160 -23.43 -7.24 9.02
CA HIS A 160 -22.39 -6.57 9.79
C HIS A 160 -21.77 -7.52 10.81
N ARG A 161 -20.43 -7.51 10.85
CA ARG A 161 -19.66 -8.07 11.97
C ARG A 161 -19.86 -7.19 13.18
N MET A 162 -20.33 -7.78 14.26
CA MET A 162 -20.56 -7.08 15.52
C MET A 162 -19.23 -6.97 16.29
N MET A 163 -19.03 -5.85 17.00
CA MET A 163 -17.81 -5.60 17.78
C MET A 163 -17.89 -6.26 19.15
N LEU A 164 -16.88 -7.02 19.54
CA LEU A 164 -16.81 -7.64 20.87
C LEU A 164 -16.33 -6.62 21.90
N LEU A 165 -17.26 -6.13 22.74
CA LEU A 165 -16.99 -5.16 23.79
C LEU A 165 -17.45 -5.73 25.13
N GLY A 166 -16.52 -5.91 26.07
CA GLY A 166 -16.83 -6.42 27.42
C GLY A 166 -17.47 -7.82 27.45
N GLY A 167 -17.17 -8.68 26.46
CA GLY A 167 -17.72 -10.04 26.37
C GLY A 167 -19.09 -10.14 25.69
N VAL A 168 -19.61 -9.03 25.16
CA VAL A 168 -20.85 -8.96 24.38
C VAL A 168 -20.54 -8.40 23.01
N ASN A 169 -21.01 -9.07 21.95
CA ASN A 169 -20.90 -8.53 20.60
C ASN A 169 -22.01 -7.50 20.41
N LYS A 170 -21.69 -6.29 19.94
CA LYS A 170 -22.65 -5.19 19.76
C LYS A 170 -22.52 -4.57 18.37
N PHE A 171 -23.65 -4.14 17.81
CA PHE A 171 -23.69 -3.35 16.57
C PHE A 171 -24.90 -2.41 16.65
N GLU A 172 -24.69 -1.14 16.34
CA GLU A 172 -25.74 -0.12 16.41
C GLU A 172 -26.16 0.31 15.01
N VAL A 173 -27.47 0.33 14.77
CA VAL A 173 -28.06 0.86 13.55
C VAL A 173 -28.63 2.24 13.85
N ASN A 174 -28.10 3.24 13.15
CA ASN A 174 -28.41 4.66 13.32
C ASN A 174 -29.31 5.17 12.19
N GLY A 175 -29.93 6.33 12.41
CA GLY A 175 -30.79 7.00 11.41
C GLY A 175 -32.18 6.37 11.29
N LEU A 176 -32.65 5.70 12.34
CA LEU A 176 -34.00 5.15 12.41
C LEU A 176 -35.01 6.27 12.68
N SER A 177 -36.22 6.10 12.17
CA SER A 177 -37.40 6.90 12.52
C SER A 177 -38.43 6.05 13.26
N ALA A 178 -39.21 6.68 14.14
CA ALA A 178 -40.34 6.02 14.79
C ALA A 178 -41.25 5.32 13.75
N GLY A 179 -41.45 4.01 13.92
CA GLY A 179 -42.20 3.14 13.01
C GLY A 179 -41.34 2.37 12.00
N ASP A 180 -40.02 2.58 11.95
CA ASP A 180 -39.13 1.81 11.08
C ASP A 180 -39.08 0.34 11.48
N VAL A 181 -39.21 -0.54 10.49
CA VAL A 181 -39.29 -1.99 10.70
C VAL A 181 -37.97 -2.65 10.30
N ILE A 182 -37.31 -3.27 11.26
CA ILE A 182 -36.08 -4.03 11.10
C ILE A 182 -36.40 -5.51 11.15
N ASN A 183 -36.18 -6.25 10.06
CA ASN A 183 -36.13 -7.71 10.13
C ASN A 183 -34.69 -8.15 10.29
N TYR A 184 -34.36 -8.95 11.29
CA TYR A 184 -32.99 -9.32 11.61
C TYR A 184 -32.84 -10.79 12.01
N ARG A 185 -31.62 -11.31 11.91
CA ARG A 185 -31.17 -12.57 12.53
C ARG A 185 -29.68 -12.51 12.79
N PHE A 186 -29.18 -13.41 13.64
CA PHE A 186 -27.77 -13.50 13.97
C PHE A 186 -27.14 -14.77 13.42
N THR A 187 -25.87 -14.68 13.08
CA THR A 187 -24.97 -15.83 12.97
C THR A 187 -23.86 -15.64 13.99
N TYR A 188 -23.70 -16.56 14.94
CA TYR A 188 -22.72 -16.39 16.01
C TYR A 188 -22.12 -17.72 16.46
N TRP A 189 -20.97 -17.66 17.12
CA TRP A 189 -20.31 -18.84 17.68
C TRP A 189 -20.91 -19.22 19.03
N ASP A 190 -21.58 -20.37 19.11
CA ASP A 190 -22.08 -20.89 20.38
C ASP A 190 -21.01 -21.77 21.01
N VAL A 191 -20.48 -21.30 22.15
CA VAL A 191 -19.38 -21.94 22.89
C VAL A 191 -19.81 -23.27 23.50
N ALA A 192 -21.10 -23.46 23.81
CA ALA A 192 -21.60 -24.69 24.42
C ALA A 192 -21.67 -25.85 23.42
N CYS A 193 -21.93 -25.59 22.14
CA CYS A 193 -21.87 -26.60 21.07
C CYS A 193 -20.55 -26.58 20.28
N ASN A 194 -19.71 -25.57 20.49
CA ASN A 194 -18.52 -25.28 19.69
C ASN A 194 -18.85 -25.24 18.18
N CYS A 195 -19.90 -24.51 17.83
CA CYS A 195 -20.48 -24.49 16.50
C CYS A 195 -21.08 -23.12 16.16
N ALA A 196 -21.13 -22.76 14.88
CA ALA A 196 -21.84 -21.56 14.44
C ALA A 196 -23.36 -21.83 14.46
N LYS A 197 -24.11 -20.99 15.16
CA LYS A 197 -25.58 -21.00 15.18
C LYS A 197 -26.11 -19.81 14.39
N VAL A 198 -27.20 -20.06 13.66
CA VAL A 198 -27.98 -19.04 12.97
C VAL A 198 -29.34 -18.96 13.63
N THR A 199 -29.78 -17.77 14.03
CA THR A 199 -31.13 -17.58 14.58
C THR A 199 -32.16 -17.50 13.47
N GLU A 200 -33.42 -17.79 13.80
CA GLU A 200 -34.54 -17.48 12.92
C GLU A 200 -34.66 -15.96 12.73
N TRP A 201 -35.30 -15.55 11.65
CA TRP A 201 -35.62 -14.13 11.42
C TRP A 201 -36.61 -13.64 12.46
N ALA A 202 -36.27 -12.51 13.08
CA ALA A 202 -37.11 -11.75 13.99
C ALA A 202 -37.41 -10.38 13.38
N THR A 203 -38.47 -9.74 13.85
CA THR A 203 -38.87 -8.40 13.42
C THR A 203 -38.92 -7.49 14.64
N TYR A 204 -38.38 -6.30 14.47
CA TYR A 204 -38.36 -5.24 15.44
C TYR A 204 -38.90 -3.96 14.79
N THR A 205 -39.64 -3.15 15.53
CA THR A 205 -40.18 -1.87 15.06
C THR A 205 -39.73 -0.82 16.04
N HIS A 206 -39.00 0.17 15.54
CA HIS A 206 -38.48 1.27 16.34
C HIS A 206 -39.64 2.13 16.84
N ASP A 207 -39.74 2.36 18.14
CA ASP A 207 -40.81 3.14 18.79
C ASP A 207 -40.49 4.64 18.77
N GLY A 208 -39.21 5.00 18.85
CA GLY A 208 -38.70 6.36 18.71
C GLY A 208 -38.91 7.25 19.94
N ASP A 209 -39.21 6.66 21.10
CA ASP A 209 -39.38 7.33 22.39
C ASP A 209 -38.14 7.22 23.30
N GLY A 210 -37.24 6.27 23.04
CA GLY A 210 -35.91 6.21 23.68
C GLY A 210 -35.93 5.79 25.15
N ASP A 211 -37.11 5.50 25.71
CA ASP A 211 -37.34 4.85 26.98
C ASP A 211 -37.79 3.41 26.71
N GLY A 212 -36.84 2.49 26.79
CA GLY A 212 -37.13 1.06 26.75
C GLY A 212 -37.83 0.59 28.01
N ASP A 213 -39.09 0.94 28.21
CA ASP A 213 -39.98 0.37 29.23
C ASP A 213 -41.40 0.21 28.69
N GLY A 214 -41.63 -0.98 28.14
CA GLY A 214 -42.97 -1.49 27.88
C GLY A 214 -43.69 -1.79 29.18
N ASP A 215 -44.20 -0.76 29.85
CA ASP A 215 -45.21 -0.89 30.90
C ASP A 215 -46.14 0.33 30.93
N GLY A 216 -47.38 0.07 30.51
CA GLY A 216 -48.49 0.88 30.99
C GLY A 216 -48.54 0.81 32.51
N ASP A 217 -48.92 1.96 33.08
CA ASP A 217 -49.61 2.17 34.36
C ASP A 217 -48.87 3.16 35.28
N GLY A 218 -49.16 4.45 35.08
CA GLY A 218 -49.71 5.29 36.14
C GLY A 218 -48.88 5.56 37.40
N ASP A 219 -48.57 6.85 37.53
CA ASP A 219 -48.59 7.62 38.78
C ASP A 219 -47.29 7.66 39.60
N GLY A 220 -46.62 8.81 39.56
CA GLY A 220 -46.30 9.49 40.81
C GLY A 220 -44.84 9.87 41.06
N ASP A 221 -44.64 11.19 41.10
CA ASP A 221 -43.81 11.88 42.10
C ASP A 221 -42.30 11.92 41.81
N GLY A 222 -41.89 12.96 41.07
CA GLY A 222 -40.49 13.33 40.88
C GLY A 222 -39.97 14.37 41.87
N ASP A 223 -38.73 14.15 42.28
CA ASP A 223 -37.76 15.11 42.84
C ASP A 223 -36.41 14.38 42.99
N GLY A 224 -35.44 14.63 42.10
CA GLY A 224 -34.22 15.42 42.37
C GLY A 224 -33.12 14.58 43.06
N ASP A 225 -31.82 14.53 42.72
CA ASP A 225 -30.83 15.37 42.03
C ASP A 225 -29.61 14.42 41.82
N GLY A 226 -28.74 14.41 40.79
CA GLY A 226 -28.34 15.42 39.81
C GLY A 226 -26.91 15.92 40.10
N ASP A 227 -25.85 15.20 39.69
CA ASP A 227 -24.54 15.77 39.33
C ASP A 227 -23.64 14.71 38.65
N GLY A 228 -23.30 14.90 37.37
CA GLY A 228 -22.40 14.04 36.60
C GLY A 228 -22.52 14.24 35.08
N ASP A 229 -23.73 14.10 34.54
CA ASP A 229 -23.96 14.05 33.10
C ASP A 229 -24.75 15.27 32.62
N LYS A 230 -24.27 16.47 32.93
CA LYS A 230 -24.85 17.67 32.34
C LYS A 230 -24.11 17.93 31.05
N ASP A 231 -24.83 17.89 29.94
CA ASP A 231 -24.40 18.31 28.61
C ASP A 231 -25.30 19.53 28.31
N SER A 232 -24.74 20.74 28.42
CA SER A 232 -25.48 21.99 28.44
C SER A 232 -25.88 22.49 27.05
N ASP A 233 -25.22 22.04 25.98
CA ASP A 233 -25.53 22.38 24.60
C ASP A 233 -26.06 21.20 23.78
N ASN A 234 -26.14 20.01 24.38
CA ASN A 234 -26.76 18.80 23.86
C ASN A 234 -26.07 18.27 22.60
N ASP A 235 -24.75 18.44 22.50
CA ASP A 235 -23.95 17.95 21.36
C ASP A 235 -23.51 16.48 21.49
N GLY A 236 -23.76 15.87 22.66
CA GLY A 236 -23.43 14.47 22.94
C GLY A 236 -22.18 14.28 23.79
N VAL A 237 -21.52 15.36 24.23
CA VAL A 237 -20.38 15.32 25.16
C VAL A 237 -20.76 16.04 26.46
N ALA A 238 -20.50 15.40 27.61
CA ALA A 238 -20.81 16.01 28.90
C ALA A 238 -19.96 17.26 29.14
N ASP A 239 -20.51 18.28 29.81
CA ASP A 239 -19.88 19.57 30.14
C ASP A 239 -18.48 19.45 30.78
N ILE A 240 -18.16 18.30 31.39
CA ILE A 240 -16.88 18.03 32.02
C ILE A 240 -15.78 17.61 31.03
N ASP A 241 -16.18 17.03 29.89
CA ASP A 241 -15.33 16.54 28.81
C ASP A 241 -15.44 17.42 27.54
N ASP A 242 -16.43 18.33 27.51
CA ASP A 242 -16.67 19.30 26.44
C ASP A 242 -15.71 20.51 26.52
N LEU A 243 -14.89 20.67 25.48
CA LEU A 243 -13.95 21.77 25.30
C LEU A 243 -14.50 22.87 24.38
N CYS A 244 -15.64 22.65 23.73
CA CYS A 244 -16.29 23.52 22.76
C CYS A 244 -17.76 23.83 23.15
N PRO A 245 -18.00 24.45 24.33
CA PRO A 245 -19.34 24.69 24.80
C PRO A 245 -20.11 25.65 23.89
N ASN A 246 -21.36 25.31 23.62
CA ASN A 246 -22.32 25.87 22.68
C ASN A 246 -22.18 25.41 21.21
N THR A 247 -21.76 24.16 20.97
CA THR A 247 -21.84 23.55 19.64
C THR A 247 -23.31 23.42 19.21
N PRO A 248 -23.68 23.83 17.97
CA PRO A 248 -25.07 23.75 17.54
C PRO A 248 -25.59 22.31 17.50
N LEU A 249 -26.79 22.10 18.04
CA LEU A 249 -27.51 20.82 18.05
C LEU A 249 -27.48 20.12 16.68
N GLU A 250 -27.17 18.83 16.65
CA GLU A 250 -26.96 17.97 15.46
C GLU A 250 -25.66 18.19 14.66
N THR A 251 -24.76 19.06 15.11
CA THR A 251 -23.41 19.12 14.54
C THR A 251 -22.65 17.87 14.99
N PRO A 252 -22.09 17.04 14.09
CA PRO A 252 -21.23 15.94 14.50
C PRO A 252 -20.06 16.49 15.31
N VAL A 253 -19.76 15.95 16.48
CA VAL A 253 -18.68 16.41 17.35
C VAL A 253 -17.66 15.31 17.61
N ASP A 254 -16.42 15.70 17.85
CA ASP A 254 -15.37 14.81 18.28
C ASP A 254 -15.58 14.42 19.75
N ILE A 255 -14.63 13.66 20.31
CA ILE A 255 -14.68 13.21 21.71
C ILE A 255 -14.59 14.36 22.73
N HIS A 256 -14.45 15.62 22.29
CA HIS A 256 -14.31 16.81 23.12
C HIS A 256 -15.42 17.85 22.88
N GLY A 257 -16.53 17.47 22.23
CA GLY A 257 -17.66 18.38 21.97
C GLY A 257 -17.38 19.38 20.85
N CYS A 258 -16.26 19.24 20.13
CA CYS A 258 -15.89 20.14 19.06
C CYS A 258 -16.40 19.62 17.72
N SER A 259 -17.02 20.49 16.92
CA SER A 259 -17.58 20.13 15.60
C SER A 259 -16.56 19.39 14.70
N LEU A 260 -16.89 18.16 14.32
CA LEU A 260 -16.25 17.42 13.24
C LEU A 260 -16.62 18.06 11.91
N VAL A 261 -15.62 18.60 11.23
CA VAL A 261 -15.74 18.95 9.82
C VAL A 261 -15.68 17.64 9.03
N MET A 262 -16.84 17.15 8.60
CA MET A 262 -16.86 16.09 7.58
C MET A 262 -16.64 16.74 6.22
N ASP A 263 -15.44 16.62 5.67
CA ASP A 263 -15.14 17.05 4.29
C ASP A 263 -15.96 16.24 3.29
N VAL A 264 -17.16 16.72 2.93
CA VAL A 264 -17.92 16.23 1.78
C VAL A 264 -17.55 17.09 0.58
N ALA A 265 -16.35 16.87 0.02
CA ALA A 265 -15.80 17.59 -1.14
C ALA A 265 -16.86 18.22 -2.07
N GLU A 266 -17.15 19.51 -1.91
CA GLU A 266 -18.12 20.27 -2.71
C GLU A 266 -17.59 20.54 -4.12
N VAL A 267 -16.27 20.56 -4.28
CA VAL A 267 -15.60 20.80 -5.55
C VAL A 267 -14.66 19.65 -5.85
N SER A 268 -14.66 19.21 -7.11
CA SER A 268 -13.69 18.28 -7.68
C SER A 268 -13.11 18.88 -8.95
N ILE A 269 -12.18 18.19 -9.62
CA ILE A 269 -11.55 18.65 -10.85
C ILE A 269 -11.74 17.63 -11.96
N ASN A 270 -12.05 18.12 -13.16
CA ASN A 270 -11.96 17.37 -14.40
C ASN A 270 -11.22 18.20 -15.46
N ASN A 271 -10.07 17.70 -15.95
CA ASN A 271 -9.27 18.33 -17.00
C ASN A 271 -8.99 19.82 -16.75
N ARG A 272 -8.48 20.15 -15.54
CA ARG A 272 -8.22 21.48 -14.98
C ARG A 272 -9.44 22.33 -14.66
N PHE A 273 -10.64 21.91 -15.03
CA PHE A 273 -11.87 22.65 -14.72
C PHE A 273 -12.46 22.15 -13.41
N LEU A 274 -12.96 23.07 -12.61
CA LEU A 274 -13.67 22.73 -11.39
C LEU A 274 -15.05 22.17 -11.77
N ILE A 275 -15.43 21.09 -11.12
CA ILE A 275 -16.72 20.44 -11.24
C ILE A 275 -17.34 20.28 -9.84
N GLY A 276 -18.64 20.07 -9.76
CA GLY A 276 -19.29 19.70 -8.51
C GLY A 276 -18.69 18.40 -7.96
N GLY A 277 -18.21 18.43 -6.72
CA GLY A 277 -17.74 17.25 -6.01
C GLY A 277 -18.90 16.42 -5.45
N ASN A 278 -18.60 15.30 -4.81
CA ASN A 278 -19.62 14.34 -4.36
C ASN A 278 -20.53 14.91 -3.25
N GLY A 279 -20.10 15.95 -2.55
CA GLY A 279 -20.94 16.67 -1.57
C GLY A 279 -21.78 17.80 -2.14
N SER A 280 -21.65 18.11 -3.44
CA SER A 280 -22.43 19.18 -4.07
C SER A 280 -23.82 18.72 -4.51
N GLU A 281 -24.73 19.68 -4.74
CA GLU A 281 -26.07 19.42 -5.30
C GLU A 281 -26.04 18.83 -6.72
N SER A 282 -24.92 18.92 -7.43
CA SER A 282 -24.78 18.44 -8.81
C SER A 282 -23.37 17.89 -9.08
N PRO A 283 -23.04 16.69 -8.55
CA PRO A 283 -21.74 16.08 -8.74
C PRO A 283 -21.42 15.84 -10.23
N GLY A 284 -20.19 16.15 -10.64
CA GLY A 284 -19.70 15.98 -12.01
C GLY A 284 -20.06 17.10 -12.99
N PHE A 285 -20.87 18.08 -12.59
CA PHE A 285 -21.24 19.22 -13.46
C PHE A 285 -20.19 20.33 -13.41
N ALA A 286 -19.95 20.98 -14.55
CA ALA A 286 -19.00 22.08 -14.65
C ALA A 286 -19.35 23.25 -13.73
N LEU A 287 -18.33 23.79 -13.07
CA LEU A 287 -18.43 25.01 -12.28
C LEU A 287 -17.88 26.20 -13.06
N TYR A 288 -18.48 27.35 -12.79
CA TYR A 288 -18.24 28.59 -13.50
C TYR A 288 -17.97 29.73 -12.53
N VAL A 289 -17.31 30.75 -13.05
CA VAL A 289 -17.03 32.01 -12.38
C VAL A 289 -17.55 33.16 -13.22
N PHE A 290 -18.03 34.21 -12.54
CA PHE A 290 -18.62 35.38 -13.18
C PHE A 290 -17.66 36.57 -13.13
N ASP A 291 -17.43 37.24 -14.25
CA ASP A 291 -16.58 38.44 -14.29
C ASP A 291 -17.22 39.65 -13.59
N GLY A 292 -18.55 39.66 -13.48
CA GLY A 292 -19.25 40.68 -12.71
C GLY A 292 -18.92 40.63 -11.22
N ASP A 293 -18.36 39.53 -10.71
CA ASP A 293 -17.94 39.40 -9.31
C ASP A 293 -16.53 39.95 -9.07
N LEU A 294 -15.78 40.32 -10.11
CA LEU A 294 -14.41 40.81 -9.97
C LEU A 294 -14.35 42.11 -9.15
N GLY A 295 -13.53 42.09 -8.10
CA GLY A 295 -13.34 43.22 -7.18
C GLY A 295 -14.47 43.42 -6.17
N SER A 296 -15.41 42.48 -6.09
CA SER A 296 -16.44 42.45 -5.04
C SER A 296 -16.08 41.47 -3.93
N SER A 297 -16.62 41.67 -2.73
CA SER A 297 -16.37 40.82 -1.55
C SER A 297 -17.30 39.61 -1.46
N GLY A 298 -18.11 39.35 -2.48
CA GLY A 298 -19.13 38.31 -2.51
C GLY A 298 -19.67 38.13 -3.93
N SER A 299 -20.84 37.50 -4.08
CA SER A 299 -21.49 37.36 -5.39
C SER A 299 -22.26 38.64 -5.75
N ASN A 300 -22.17 39.11 -6.99
CA ASN A 300 -23.10 40.08 -7.58
C ASN A 300 -24.29 39.39 -8.25
N CYS A 301 -24.24 38.07 -8.44
CA CYS A 301 -25.36 37.28 -8.93
C CYS A 301 -26.25 36.76 -7.79
N ASN A 302 -27.22 37.58 -7.34
CA ASN A 302 -28.14 37.25 -6.24
C ASN A 302 -29.63 37.24 -6.59
N ASP A 303 -29.99 37.73 -7.78
CA ASP A 303 -31.38 37.80 -8.24
C ASP A 303 -31.58 36.80 -9.39
N LYS A 304 -32.45 37.09 -10.37
CA LYS A 304 -32.80 36.21 -11.51
C LYS A 304 -31.65 35.55 -12.28
N CYS A 305 -30.41 36.00 -12.14
CA CYS A 305 -29.29 35.30 -12.74
C CYS A 305 -29.10 33.91 -12.11
N THR A 306 -29.48 33.70 -10.83
CA THR A 306 -29.41 32.39 -10.14
C THR A 306 -30.35 31.37 -10.76
N ASP A 307 -31.41 31.80 -11.46
CA ASP A 307 -32.32 30.91 -12.18
C ASP A 307 -31.61 30.15 -13.31
N ASN A 308 -30.54 30.74 -13.88
CA ASN A 308 -29.72 30.12 -14.93
C ASN A 308 -28.32 29.72 -14.45
N TRP A 309 -27.85 30.35 -13.37
CA TRP A 309 -26.52 30.14 -12.76
C TRP A 309 -26.66 29.85 -11.26
N PRO A 310 -27.13 28.66 -10.88
CA PRO A 310 -27.31 28.31 -9.48
C PRO A 310 -25.96 28.35 -8.75
N PRO A 311 -25.87 28.98 -7.56
CA PRO A 311 -24.63 28.99 -6.79
C PRO A 311 -24.29 27.59 -6.25
N LEU A 312 -23.01 27.26 -6.16
CA LEU A 312 -22.56 26.10 -5.39
C LEU A 312 -22.59 26.44 -3.89
N LEU A 313 -23.64 25.99 -3.21
CA LEU A 313 -23.84 26.25 -1.78
C LEU A 313 -23.02 25.29 -0.91
N VAL A 314 -22.59 25.79 0.26
CA VAL A 314 -21.79 25.07 1.26
C VAL A 314 -22.61 24.95 2.54
N ASN A 315 -22.77 23.74 3.05
CA ASN A 315 -23.68 23.44 4.16
C ASN A 315 -22.97 23.29 5.51
N ASP A 316 -21.67 23.09 5.52
CA ASP A 316 -20.80 22.80 6.67
C ASP A 316 -19.79 23.93 6.96
N THR A 317 -20.10 25.13 6.48
CA THR A 317 -19.35 26.40 6.65
C THR A 317 -18.04 26.55 5.88
N ALA A 318 -17.39 25.48 5.43
CA ALA A 318 -16.13 25.52 4.69
C ALA A 318 -16.22 24.76 3.36
N ALA A 319 -15.90 25.41 2.23
CA ALA A 319 -15.85 24.72 0.95
C ALA A 319 -14.64 23.78 0.90
N SER A 320 -14.86 22.53 0.52
CA SER A 320 -13.86 21.46 0.54
C SER A 320 -13.70 20.75 -0.81
N GLY A 321 -12.67 19.90 -0.91
CA GLY A 321 -12.44 19.00 -2.05
C GLY A 321 -11.23 19.32 -2.93
N ILE A 322 -10.78 20.59 -2.97
CA ILE A 322 -9.50 20.99 -3.59
C ILE A 322 -8.87 22.17 -2.82
N ALA A 323 -7.55 22.37 -2.93
CA ALA A 323 -6.90 23.55 -2.37
C ALA A 323 -7.36 24.86 -3.04
N GLY A 324 -7.28 25.98 -2.32
CA GLY A 324 -7.65 27.32 -2.83
C GLY A 324 -9.15 27.65 -2.79
N LEU A 325 -9.96 26.80 -2.15
CA LEU A 325 -11.35 27.07 -1.85
C LEU A 325 -11.50 27.97 -0.62
N THR A 326 -12.53 28.79 -0.67
CA THR A 326 -12.96 29.70 0.38
C THR A 326 -14.48 29.74 0.38
N THR A 327 -15.09 30.27 1.43
CA THR A 327 -16.55 30.47 1.46
C THR A 327 -16.86 31.97 1.44
N ILE A 328 -17.87 32.38 0.67
CA ILE A 328 -18.44 33.73 0.71
C ILE A 328 -19.88 33.69 1.25
N THR A 329 -20.30 34.76 1.92
CA THR A 329 -21.70 34.96 2.33
C THR A 329 -22.45 35.73 1.25
N ARG A 330 -23.56 35.16 0.74
CA ARG A 330 -24.45 35.78 -0.25
C ARG A 330 -25.41 36.78 0.40
N ASN A 331 -26.11 37.58 -0.41
CA ASN A 331 -27.03 38.62 0.10
C ASN A 331 -28.22 38.07 0.89
N ASP A 332 -28.59 36.81 0.64
CA ASP A 332 -29.66 36.09 1.34
C ASP A 332 -29.18 35.37 2.62
N GLY A 333 -27.88 35.45 2.93
CA GLY A 333 -27.26 34.81 4.09
C GLY A 333 -26.77 33.39 3.85
N SER A 334 -26.99 32.81 2.65
CA SER A 334 -26.44 31.50 2.31
C SER A 334 -24.93 31.56 2.07
N GLN A 335 -24.24 30.45 2.36
CA GLN A 335 -22.81 30.30 2.17
C GLN A 335 -22.55 29.66 0.79
N GLN A 336 -21.64 30.24 0.00
CA GLN A 336 -21.30 29.76 -1.34
C GLN A 336 -19.80 29.50 -1.46
N ALA A 337 -19.44 28.41 -2.13
CA ALA A 337 -18.06 28.09 -2.43
C ALA A 337 -17.46 29.11 -3.40
N ALA A 338 -16.22 29.52 -3.14
CA ALA A 338 -15.46 30.43 -3.97
C ALA A 338 -14.05 29.88 -4.17
N TYR A 339 -13.56 29.90 -5.40
CA TYR A 339 -12.20 29.50 -5.74
C TYR A 339 -11.34 30.72 -6.00
N ASN A 340 -10.25 30.88 -5.25
CA ASN A 340 -9.38 32.07 -5.29
C ASN A 340 -10.16 33.39 -5.20
N GLY A 341 -11.13 33.42 -4.27
CA GLY A 341 -12.00 34.56 -4.02
C GLY A 341 -13.08 34.81 -5.07
N ARG A 342 -13.25 33.92 -6.07
CA ARG A 342 -14.32 34.02 -7.09
C ARG A 342 -15.46 33.05 -6.78
N PRO A 343 -16.72 33.52 -6.63
CA PRO A 343 -17.86 32.63 -6.36
C PRO A 343 -18.09 31.61 -7.48
N LEU A 344 -18.42 30.37 -7.12
CA LEU A 344 -18.62 29.24 -8.04
C LEU A 344 -20.11 28.98 -8.30
N TYR A 345 -20.45 28.73 -9.57
CA TYR A 345 -21.82 28.51 -10.02
C TYR A 345 -21.93 27.29 -10.94
N PHE A 346 -23.05 26.58 -10.88
CA PHE A 346 -23.48 25.66 -11.93
C PHE A 346 -24.14 26.44 -13.08
N PHE A 347 -24.38 25.76 -14.20
CA PHE A 347 -25.14 26.30 -15.32
C PHE A 347 -26.32 25.38 -15.66
N THR A 348 -27.55 25.92 -15.66
CA THR A 348 -28.75 25.11 -15.93
C THR A 348 -28.84 24.60 -17.37
N GLY A 349 -28.00 25.13 -18.27
CA GLY A 349 -27.92 24.67 -19.66
C GLY A 349 -27.06 23.41 -19.85
N ASP A 350 -26.32 22.99 -18.82
CA ASP A 350 -25.59 21.73 -18.81
C ASP A 350 -26.54 20.61 -18.38
N LEU A 351 -26.70 19.60 -19.24
CA LEU A 351 -27.71 18.54 -19.05
C LEU A 351 -27.07 17.22 -18.63
N LEU A 352 -25.77 17.07 -18.87
CA LEU A 352 -24.97 15.92 -18.46
C LEU A 352 -23.72 16.40 -17.72
N PRO A 353 -23.14 15.57 -16.84
CA PRO A 353 -21.78 15.79 -16.34
C PRO A 353 -20.80 16.06 -17.49
N ASP A 354 -19.81 16.90 -17.25
CA ASP A 354 -18.80 17.37 -18.21
C ASP A 354 -19.30 18.26 -19.36
N ASP A 355 -20.61 18.53 -19.45
CA ASP A 355 -21.10 19.60 -20.31
C ASP A 355 -20.47 20.93 -19.86
N SER A 356 -20.09 21.74 -20.85
CA SER A 356 -19.45 23.04 -20.61
C SER A 356 -20.13 24.18 -21.38
N ASN A 357 -21.43 24.06 -21.62
CA ASN A 357 -22.19 24.95 -22.51
C ASN A 357 -22.30 26.39 -21.99
N GLY A 358 -22.05 26.62 -20.69
CA GLY A 358 -21.99 27.95 -20.09
C GLY A 358 -20.73 28.75 -20.43
N GLN A 359 -19.71 28.13 -21.03
CA GLN A 359 -18.42 28.79 -21.28
C GLN A 359 -18.59 29.96 -22.26
N GLY A 360 -18.21 31.17 -21.83
CA GLY A 360 -18.30 32.39 -22.63
C GLY A 360 -19.71 32.95 -22.80
N GLU A 361 -20.71 32.38 -22.11
CA GLU A 361 -22.10 32.84 -22.20
C GLU A 361 -22.22 34.30 -21.72
N GLY A 362 -22.92 35.12 -22.51
CA GLY A 362 -23.05 36.55 -22.26
C GLY A 362 -21.72 37.35 -22.29
N GLY A 363 -20.59 36.71 -22.64
CA GLY A 363 -19.25 37.31 -22.62
C GLY A 363 -18.73 37.66 -21.22
N SER A 364 -19.23 37.00 -20.17
CA SER A 364 -18.86 37.30 -18.78
C SER A 364 -18.86 36.09 -17.84
N TRP A 365 -19.26 34.91 -18.34
CA TRP A 365 -19.24 33.65 -17.59
C TRP A 365 -18.15 32.76 -18.16
N TRP A 366 -17.33 32.22 -17.27
CA TRP A 366 -16.17 31.42 -17.66
C TRP A 366 -16.12 30.14 -16.83
N LEU A 367 -15.68 29.04 -17.43
CA LEU A 367 -15.36 27.84 -16.66
C LEU A 367 -14.38 28.20 -15.55
N ALA A 368 -14.65 27.70 -14.35
CA ALA A 368 -13.73 27.81 -13.24
C ALA A 368 -12.56 26.87 -13.50
N GLU A 369 -11.36 27.42 -13.58
CA GLU A 369 -10.13 26.66 -13.84
C GLU A 369 -9.25 26.65 -12.59
N LEU A 370 -8.61 25.52 -12.33
CA LEU A 370 -7.57 25.39 -11.33
C LEU A 370 -6.40 26.33 -11.72
N THR A 371 -6.19 27.37 -10.91
CA THR A 371 -5.10 28.35 -11.09
C THR A 371 -3.92 27.95 -10.23
N GLY A 372 -2.72 27.94 -10.81
CA GLY A 372 -1.47 27.55 -10.12
C GLY A 372 -0.51 26.75 -10.99
N GLY A 373 -1.00 26.19 -12.10
CA GLY A 373 -0.20 25.35 -12.99
C GLY A 373 0.39 26.01 -14.24
N GLY A 374 0.19 27.31 -14.52
CA GLY A 374 0.59 27.87 -15.83
C GLY A 374 0.03 27.08 -17.03
N ASP A 375 0.69 27.15 -18.19
CA ASP A 375 0.36 26.35 -19.40
C ASP A 375 0.89 24.90 -19.28
N ILE A 376 0.71 24.22 -18.13
CA ILE A 376 0.99 22.77 -18.01
C ILE A 376 0.06 21.99 -18.94
N VAL A 377 0.68 21.17 -19.79
CA VAL A 377 -0.01 20.22 -20.67
C VAL A 377 0.03 18.84 -20.03
N PRO A 378 -1.14 18.20 -19.77
CA PRO A 378 -1.20 16.84 -19.27
C PRO A 378 -0.42 15.86 -20.15
N LEU A 379 0.26 14.88 -19.54
CA LEU A 379 0.92 13.79 -20.28
C LEU A 379 -0.08 12.99 -21.10
N PHE A 380 -1.25 12.74 -20.52
CA PHE A 380 -2.32 11.98 -21.15
C PHE A 380 -3.65 12.71 -21.03
N ASN A 381 -4.44 12.69 -22.10
CA ASN A 381 -5.73 13.33 -22.16
C ASN A 381 -6.69 12.54 -23.07
N SER A 382 -7.89 13.05 -23.31
CA SER A 382 -8.92 12.42 -24.14
C SER A 382 -8.51 12.11 -25.58
N SER A 383 -7.42 12.69 -26.10
CA SER A 383 -6.87 12.39 -27.43
C SER A 383 -5.77 11.31 -27.42
N THR A 384 -5.32 10.87 -26.24
CA THR A 384 -4.31 9.82 -26.09
C THR A 384 -4.82 8.49 -26.66
N PRO A 385 -4.09 7.85 -27.58
CA PRO A 385 -4.43 6.51 -28.05
C PRO A 385 -4.37 5.49 -26.91
N LEU A 386 -5.49 4.81 -26.65
CA LEU A 386 -5.60 3.83 -25.58
C LEU A 386 -5.43 2.40 -26.10
N GLU A 387 -4.70 1.59 -25.34
CA GLU A 387 -4.69 0.14 -25.51
C GLU A 387 -6.08 -0.46 -25.17
N PRO A 388 -6.44 -1.62 -25.74
CA PRO A 388 -7.73 -2.26 -25.48
C PRO A 388 -7.94 -2.56 -23.99
N GLU A 389 -9.19 -2.41 -23.52
CA GLU A 389 -9.58 -2.77 -22.17
C GLU A 389 -9.34 -4.26 -21.87
N THR A 390 -8.88 -4.54 -20.65
CA THR A 390 -8.65 -5.90 -20.15
C THR A 390 -9.89 -6.50 -19.52
N ILE A 391 -10.88 -5.69 -19.15
CA ILE A 391 -12.18 -6.12 -18.63
C ILE A 391 -13.27 -5.55 -19.54
N ILE A 392 -14.09 -6.42 -20.12
CA ILE A 392 -15.12 -6.03 -21.08
C ILE A 392 -16.45 -6.64 -20.65
N ASP A 393 -17.43 -5.80 -20.35
CA ASP A 393 -18.81 -6.21 -20.16
C ASP A 393 -19.50 -6.32 -21.53
N THR A 394 -19.83 -7.54 -21.94
CA THR A 394 -20.67 -7.79 -23.11
C THR A 394 -22.09 -8.09 -22.65
N GLY A 395 -23.06 -7.95 -23.56
CA GLY A 395 -24.46 -8.28 -23.25
C GLY A 395 -24.69 -9.74 -22.84
N ASP A 396 -23.71 -10.62 -23.05
CA ASP A 396 -23.77 -12.07 -22.83
C ASP A 396 -22.66 -12.65 -21.94
N ALA A 397 -21.60 -11.90 -21.62
CA ALA A 397 -20.51 -12.32 -20.73
C ALA A 397 -19.77 -11.13 -20.10
N ILE A 398 -18.99 -11.39 -19.05
CA ILE A 398 -17.86 -10.52 -18.68
C ILE A 398 -16.58 -11.18 -19.18
N ILE A 399 -15.78 -10.45 -19.95
CA ILE A 399 -14.51 -10.93 -20.50
C ILE A 399 -13.37 -10.31 -19.70
N THR A 400 -12.45 -11.13 -19.20
CA THR A 400 -11.21 -10.71 -18.53
C THR A 400 -10.00 -11.20 -19.30
N ARG A 401 -9.05 -10.33 -19.60
CA ARG A 401 -7.84 -10.65 -20.38
C ARG A 401 -6.59 -10.22 -19.64
N PHE A 402 -5.60 -11.11 -19.61
CA PHE A 402 -4.31 -10.83 -18.98
C PHE A 402 -3.19 -11.65 -19.62
N ALA A 403 -1.95 -11.31 -19.29
CA ALA A 403 -0.76 -12.04 -19.66
C ALA A 403 -0.16 -12.78 -18.46
N ASP A 404 0.56 -13.86 -18.74
CA ASP A 404 1.31 -14.62 -17.74
C ASP A 404 2.69 -15.03 -18.28
N ARG A 405 3.58 -15.45 -17.39
CA ARG A 405 4.89 -16.02 -17.68
C ARG A 405 5.07 -17.40 -17.05
N ALA A 406 5.92 -18.20 -17.64
CA ALA A 406 6.32 -19.48 -17.05
C ALA A 406 7.04 -19.29 -15.70
N ARG A 407 6.79 -20.21 -14.78
CA ARG A 407 7.39 -20.31 -13.44
C ARG A 407 7.92 -21.71 -13.18
N ASP A 408 8.84 -21.83 -12.23
CA ASP A 408 9.52 -23.11 -12.01
C ASP A 408 8.74 -24.08 -11.13
N ARG A 409 7.95 -23.53 -10.20
CA ARG A 409 7.20 -24.25 -9.17
C ARG A 409 5.84 -23.60 -8.94
N HIS A 410 5.08 -24.14 -8.00
CA HIS A 410 3.82 -23.55 -7.53
C HIS A 410 4.06 -22.44 -6.49
N ALA A 411 3.13 -21.49 -6.38
CA ALA A 411 3.23 -20.33 -5.46
C ALA A 411 3.36 -20.70 -3.98
N ARG A 412 2.99 -21.93 -3.61
CA ARG A 412 2.98 -22.45 -2.23
C ARG A 412 4.04 -23.53 -1.97
N GLU A 413 4.99 -23.71 -2.90
CA GLU A 413 6.14 -24.62 -2.73
C GLU A 413 7.31 -23.89 -2.04
N ASP A 414 7.07 -23.40 -0.81
CA ASP A 414 8.04 -22.65 0.00
C ASP A 414 9.35 -23.42 0.26
N GLN A 415 9.29 -24.74 0.30
CA GLN A 415 10.46 -25.59 0.55
C GLN A 415 11.50 -25.56 -0.57
N PHE A 416 11.16 -25.01 -1.75
CA PHE A 416 12.03 -24.99 -2.92
C PHE A 416 12.52 -23.60 -3.32
N GLN A 417 11.91 -22.51 -2.82
CA GLN A 417 12.24 -21.12 -3.18
C GLN A 417 12.51 -20.97 -4.69
N ALA A 418 11.50 -21.32 -5.51
CA ALA A 418 11.65 -21.46 -6.96
C ALA A 418 10.42 -21.01 -7.80
N TYR A 419 9.65 -20.03 -7.33
CA TYR A 419 8.42 -19.55 -7.97
C TYR A 419 8.58 -18.16 -8.60
N ASP A 420 9.13 -17.20 -7.85
CA ASP A 420 9.21 -15.79 -8.24
C ASP A 420 10.49 -15.45 -9.01
N HIS A 421 11.51 -16.30 -8.98
CA HIS A 421 12.66 -16.08 -9.84
C HIS A 421 12.32 -16.18 -11.34
N TYR A 422 13.21 -15.64 -12.18
CA TYR A 422 13.09 -15.69 -13.63
C TYR A 422 13.92 -16.84 -14.22
N LEU A 423 13.26 -17.67 -15.03
CA LEU A 423 13.84 -18.84 -15.68
C LEU A 423 14.92 -18.44 -16.69
N THR A 424 15.90 -19.30 -16.95
CA THR A 424 16.78 -19.09 -18.09
C THR A 424 15.98 -18.99 -19.40
N PHE A 425 16.35 -18.02 -20.24
CA PHE A 425 15.66 -17.69 -21.49
C PHE A 425 14.18 -17.25 -21.31
N TYR A 426 13.82 -16.65 -20.18
CA TYR A 426 12.45 -16.21 -19.86
C TYR A 426 11.80 -15.29 -20.92
N TRP A 427 12.59 -14.62 -21.76
CA TRP A 427 12.10 -13.75 -22.84
C TRP A 427 11.78 -14.50 -24.14
N GLU A 428 11.98 -15.82 -24.20
CA GLU A 428 11.72 -16.64 -25.40
C GLU A 428 10.70 -17.71 -25.05
N HIS A 429 9.57 -17.74 -25.76
CA HIS A 429 8.65 -18.88 -25.76
C HIS A 429 7.97 -19.19 -24.41
N ARG A 430 8.04 -18.27 -23.44
CA ARG A 430 7.68 -18.49 -22.02
C ARG A 430 6.64 -17.49 -21.49
N THR A 431 5.87 -16.90 -22.38
CA THR A 431 4.72 -16.06 -22.02
C THR A 431 3.45 -16.58 -22.66
N ALA A 432 2.33 -16.24 -22.03
CA ALA A 432 0.99 -16.63 -22.44
C ALA A 432 0.03 -15.44 -22.35
N GLN A 433 -0.95 -15.41 -23.23
CA GLN A 433 -2.11 -14.53 -23.19
C GLN A 433 -3.33 -15.35 -22.80
N ILE A 434 -4.13 -14.86 -21.87
CA ILE A 434 -5.22 -15.60 -21.26
C ILE A 434 -6.49 -14.76 -21.34
N GLU A 435 -7.59 -15.38 -21.71
CA GLU A 435 -8.93 -14.78 -21.75
C GLU A 435 -9.92 -15.66 -20.99
N ILE A 436 -10.62 -15.06 -20.05
CA ILE A 436 -11.73 -15.64 -19.29
C ILE A 436 -13.01 -15.05 -19.85
N ILE A 437 -13.92 -15.88 -20.36
CA ILE A 437 -15.26 -15.48 -20.79
C ILE A 437 -16.25 -16.03 -19.78
N ASP A 438 -16.72 -15.19 -18.88
CA ASP A 438 -17.66 -15.55 -17.82
C ASP A 438 -19.10 -15.24 -18.23
N ARG A 439 -19.85 -16.27 -18.60
CA ARG A 439 -21.28 -16.15 -18.95
C ARG A 439 -22.18 -16.26 -17.72
N VAL A 440 -21.68 -16.82 -16.61
CA VAL A 440 -22.41 -16.90 -15.34
C VAL A 440 -22.78 -15.49 -14.86
N ALA A 441 -21.87 -14.53 -15.06
CA ALA A 441 -22.09 -13.09 -14.82
C ALA A 441 -23.36 -12.52 -15.49
N LYS A 442 -23.81 -13.11 -16.60
CA LYS A 442 -24.94 -12.64 -17.42
C LYS A 442 -26.07 -13.67 -17.52
N GLY A 443 -26.14 -14.59 -16.55
CA GLY A 443 -27.21 -15.59 -16.45
C GLY A 443 -27.01 -16.85 -17.30
N GLY A 444 -25.84 -17.02 -17.92
CA GLY A 444 -25.36 -18.30 -18.44
C GLY A 444 -24.92 -19.25 -17.30
N ASP A 445 -24.31 -20.37 -17.67
CA ASP A 445 -23.93 -21.44 -16.74
C ASP A 445 -22.47 -21.91 -16.90
N ASP A 446 -21.65 -21.19 -17.67
CA ASP A 446 -20.28 -21.57 -17.98
C ASP A 446 -19.28 -20.40 -17.95
N ILE A 447 -18.01 -20.79 -17.78
CA ILE A 447 -16.83 -19.94 -17.98
C ILE A 447 -15.93 -20.64 -19.00
N THR A 448 -15.54 -19.92 -20.05
CA THR A 448 -14.56 -20.41 -21.04
C THR A 448 -13.21 -19.76 -20.78
N ILE A 449 -12.14 -20.57 -20.75
CA ILE A 449 -10.76 -20.12 -20.64
C ILE A 449 -10.07 -20.34 -21.97
N ASN A 450 -9.60 -19.27 -22.61
CA ASN A 450 -8.77 -19.34 -23.82
C ASN A 450 -7.33 -18.97 -23.48
N VAL A 451 -6.37 -19.71 -24.02
CA VAL A 451 -4.93 -19.48 -23.79
C VAL A 451 -4.20 -19.47 -25.13
N VAL A 452 -3.36 -18.46 -25.33
CA VAL A 452 -2.45 -18.35 -26.48
C VAL A 452 -1.02 -18.23 -25.97
N THR A 453 -0.16 -19.19 -26.29
CA THR A 453 1.24 -19.22 -25.85
C THR A 453 2.20 -18.79 -26.96
N GLU A 454 3.42 -18.36 -26.60
CA GLU A 454 4.49 -18.09 -27.59
C GLU A 454 5.10 -19.36 -28.20
N TRP A 455 4.74 -20.55 -27.68
CA TRP A 455 5.25 -21.84 -28.14
C TRP A 455 4.31 -23.00 -27.81
N GLU A 456 4.42 -24.09 -28.56
CA GLU A 456 3.57 -25.27 -28.37
C GLU A 456 3.77 -25.89 -26.99
N LEU A 457 2.68 -26.24 -26.29
CA LEU A 457 2.69 -26.97 -25.03
C LEU A 457 2.62 -28.48 -25.26
N GLY A 458 3.46 -29.25 -24.58
CA GLY A 458 3.41 -30.71 -24.58
C GLY A 458 2.21 -31.26 -23.81
N GLN A 459 1.95 -30.69 -22.63
CA GLN A 459 0.76 -30.93 -21.83
C GLN A 459 0.13 -29.58 -21.45
N PRO A 460 -0.95 -29.16 -22.11
CA PRO A 460 -1.60 -27.88 -21.82
C PRO A 460 -2.54 -28.05 -20.61
N GLU A 461 -1.97 -28.23 -19.42
CA GLU A 461 -2.73 -28.46 -18.20
C GLU A 461 -3.35 -27.16 -17.66
N PHE A 462 -4.62 -27.24 -17.28
CA PHE A 462 -5.36 -26.18 -16.59
C PHE A 462 -5.89 -26.69 -15.25
N ARG A 463 -5.63 -25.92 -14.21
CA ARG A 463 -6.00 -26.23 -12.83
C ARG A 463 -6.91 -25.14 -12.26
N ALA A 464 -7.97 -25.55 -11.56
CA ALA A 464 -8.89 -24.64 -10.89
C ALA A 464 -9.46 -25.21 -9.58
N PHE A 465 -9.82 -24.31 -8.66
CA PHE A 465 -10.32 -24.60 -7.31
C PHE A 465 -9.29 -25.35 -6.45
N TYR A 466 -8.51 -24.60 -5.67
CA TYR A 466 -7.44 -25.14 -4.84
C TYR A 466 -7.92 -26.19 -3.84
N ARG A 467 -7.08 -27.21 -3.59
CA ARG A 467 -7.40 -28.36 -2.72
C ARG A 467 -6.36 -28.63 -1.63
N GLY A 468 -5.08 -28.60 -1.94
CA GLY A 468 -3.98 -28.67 -0.96
C GLY A 468 -4.00 -29.83 0.05
N ILE A 469 -4.47 -31.04 -0.30
CA ILE A 469 -4.51 -32.18 0.66
C ILE A 469 -3.20 -32.96 0.67
N ASN A 470 -2.76 -33.38 -0.51
CA ASN A 470 -1.63 -34.27 -0.69
C ASN A 470 -0.37 -33.52 -1.08
N THR A 471 -0.53 -32.46 -1.88
CA THR A 471 0.55 -31.58 -2.33
C THR A 471 0.06 -30.14 -2.34
N VAL A 472 0.99 -29.19 -2.17
CA VAL A 472 0.70 -27.75 -2.20
C VAL A 472 0.25 -27.24 -3.58
N ALA A 473 0.30 -28.08 -4.61
CA ALA A 473 -0.14 -27.79 -5.98
C ALA A 473 -1.38 -28.63 -6.39
N GLU A 474 -2.13 -29.18 -5.43
CA GLU A 474 -3.31 -30.00 -5.70
C GLU A 474 -4.58 -29.15 -5.86
N TYR A 475 -5.37 -29.44 -6.90
CA TYR A 475 -6.62 -28.76 -7.25
C TYR A 475 -7.77 -29.76 -7.42
N TYR A 476 -9.02 -29.31 -7.21
CA TYR A 476 -10.22 -30.13 -7.44
C TYR A 476 -10.55 -30.28 -8.92
N HIS A 477 -10.21 -29.29 -9.75
CA HIS A 477 -10.34 -29.36 -11.20
C HIS A 477 -8.94 -29.36 -11.83
N ASN A 478 -8.58 -30.45 -12.49
CA ASN A 478 -7.32 -30.57 -13.23
C ASN A 478 -7.60 -31.30 -14.56
N VAL A 479 -7.47 -30.57 -15.67
CA VAL A 479 -7.81 -31.05 -17.02
C VAL A 479 -6.76 -30.61 -18.04
N LEU A 480 -6.73 -31.27 -19.18
CA LEU A 480 -5.99 -30.77 -20.34
C LEU A 480 -6.89 -29.84 -21.16
N LEU A 481 -6.37 -28.68 -21.53
CA LEU A 481 -7.01 -27.76 -22.46
C LEU A 481 -7.08 -28.41 -23.86
N ASP A 482 -8.19 -28.18 -24.54
CA ASP A 482 -8.39 -28.56 -25.93
C ASP A 482 -7.52 -27.69 -26.84
N ARG A 483 -6.65 -28.33 -27.61
CA ARG A 483 -5.78 -27.64 -28.57
C ARG A 483 -6.52 -27.31 -29.86
N GLU A 484 -6.37 -26.08 -30.36
CA GLU A 484 -6.86 -25.70 -31.67
C GLU A 484 -6.10 -26.42 -32.80
N PRO A 485 -6.77 -27.17 -33.70
CA PRO A 485 -6.07 -27.93 -34.75
C PRO A 485 -5.34 -27.07 -35.79
N ALA A 486 -5.79 -25.82 -35.99
CA ALA A 486 -5.23 -24.89 -36.96
C ALA A 486 -4.06 -24.08 -36.42
N ASP A 487 -3.96 -23.96 -35.09
CA ASP A 487 -2.93 -23.17 -34.42
C ASP A 487 -2.49 -23.88 -33.13
N VAL A 488 -1.29 -24.47 -33.16
CA VAL A 488 -0.79 -25.32 -32.07
C VAL A 488 -0.39 -24.55 -30.82
N THR A 489 -0.48 -23.22 -30.83
CA THR A 489 -0.26 -22.39 -29.64
C THR A 489 -1.56 -21.92 -29.00
N ARG A 490 -2.72 -22.32 -29.52
CA ARG A 490 -4.03 -21.94 -28.99
C ARG A 490 -4.73 -23.11 -28.31
N TYR A 491 -5.27 -22.81 -27.14
CA TYR A 491 -5.86 -23.79 -26.24
C TYR A 491 -7.14 -23.22 -25.62
N SER A 492 -8.11 -24.09 -25.31
CA SER A 492 -9.34 -23.67 -24.66
C SER A 492 -9.90 -24.74 -23.73
N THR A 493 -10.66 -24.34 -22.72
CA THR A 493 -11.54 -25.25 -21.95
C THR A 493 -12.78 -24.50 -21.48
N THR A 494 -13.84 -25.23 -21.15
CA THR A 494 -15.06 -24.68 -20.59
C THR A 494 -15.38 -25.37 -19.27
N ILE A 495 -15.64 -24.57 -18.24
CA ILE A 495 -15.96 -24.99 -16.89
C ILE A 495 -17.41 -24.60 -16.62
N ASN A 496 -18.22 -25.52 -16.13
CA ASN A 496 -19.62 -25.27 -15.76
C ASN A 496 -19.99 -25.85 -14.38
N TYR A 497 -18.98 -26.30 -13.61
CA TYR A 497 -19.19 -26.96 -12.34
C TYR A 497 -18.07 -26.63 -11.35
N ASN A 498 -18.45 -26.19 -10.14
CA ASN A 498 -17.55 -25.99 -9.02
C ASN A 498 -17.31 -27.34 -8.33
N SER A 499 -16.17 -27.97 -8.64
CA SER A 499 -15.81 -29.28 -8.13
C SER A 499 -15.47 -29.30 -6.63
N LYS A 500 -15.12 -28.14 -6.05
CA LYS A 500 -14.88 -27.99 -4.62
C LYS A 500 -16.19 -28.00 -3.83
N GLU A 501 -17.20 -27.28 -4.32
CA GLU A 501 -18.52 -27.16 -3.68
C GLU A 501 -19.53 -28.23 -4.10
N ALA A 502 -19.15 -29.07 -5.08
CA ALA A 502 -20.02 -30.10 -5.67
C ALA A 502 -21.38 -29.56 -6.16
N ARG A 503 -21.34 -28.43 -6.88
CA ARG A 503 -22.52 -27.80 -7.51
C ARG A 503 -22.14 -27.04 -8.79
N ALA A 504 -23.15 -26.58 -9.54
CA ALA A 504 -22.96 -25.68 -10.67
C ALA A 504 -22.26 -24.36 -10.24
N LEU A 505 -21.58 -23.71 -11.19
CA LEU A 505 -20.95 -22.40 -10.98
C LEU A 505 -22.01 -21.35 -10.61
N GLN A 506 -21.63 -20.45 -9.70
CA GLN A 506 -22.48 -19.33 -9.27
C GLN A 506 -21.64 -18.07 -9.13
N ILE A 507 -22.29 -16.91 -9.28
CA ILE A 507 -21.67 -15.61 -8.98
C ILE A 507 -21.16 -15.62 -7.53
N GLY A 508 -19.93 -15.15 -7.33
CA GLY A 508 -19.22 -15.14 -6.05
C GLY A 508 -18.35 -16.37 -5.78
N ASP A 509 -18.36 -17.38 -6.66
CA ASP A 509 -17.44 -18.51 -6.54
C ASP A 509 -15.98 -18.03 -6.63
N ARG A 510 -15.16 -18.42 -5.65
CA ARG A 510 -13.71 -18.21 -5.66
C ARG A 510 -13.05 -19.27 -6.52
N MET A 511 -12.49 -18.85 -7.65
CA MET A 511 -11.81 -19.73 -8.60
C MET A 511 -10.33 -19.35 -8.65
N GLU A 512 -9.54 -19.94 -7.75
CA GLU A 512 -8.09 -19.97 -7.92
C GLU A 512 -7.75 -20.81 -9.15
N MET A 513 -6.89 -20.29 -10.03
CA MET A 513 -6.50 -20.94 -11.27
C MET A 513 -5.00 -20.90 -11.49
N GLU A 514 -4.51 -21.89 -12.22
CA GLU A 514 -3.16 -21.92 -12.76
C GLU A 514 -3.14 -22.63 -14.12
N ILE A 515 -2.33 -22.11 -15.05
CA ILE A 515 -2.10 -22.72 -16.36
C ILE A 515 -0.65 -23.18 -16.42
N SER A 516 -0.44 -24.49 -16.50
CA SER A 516 0.91 -25.04 -16.62
C SER A 516 1.45 -24.78 -18.04
N GLN A 517 2.62 -24.15 -18.13
CA GLN A 517 3.29 -23.84 -19.41
C GLN A 517 4.33 -24.91 -19.75
N PHE A 518 3.93 -26.19 -19.76
CA PHE A 518 4.82 -27.32 -20.12
C PHE A 518 5.19 -27.30 -21.61
N LEU A 519 6.22 -26.52 -21.98
CA LEU A 519 6.72 -26.34 -23.34
C LEU A 519 7.14 -27.65 -24.03
N ARG A 520 6.71 -27.85 -25.27
CA ARG A 520 7.12 -28.99 -26.10
C ARG A 520 8.44 -28.71 -26.80
N ASP A 521 9.49 -29.44 -26.46
CA ASP A 521 10.79 -29.39 -27.16
C ASP A 521 11.32 -27.95 -27.41
N PRO A 522 11.36 -27.06 -26.39
CA PRO A 522 11.78 -25.67 -26.58
C PRO A 522 13.25 -25.58 -27.04
N PRO A 523 13.60 -24.62 -27.93
CA PRO A 523 14.93 -24.54 -28.55
C PRO A 523 16.10 -24.48 -27.57
N ASN A 524 15.94 -23.75 -26.47
CA ASN A 524 16.97 -23.52 -25.46
C ASN A 524 16.76 -24.37 -24.18
N GLY A 525 16.05 -25.50 -24.30
CA GLY A 525 15.88 -26.49 -23.23
C GLY A 525 14.85 -26.11 -22.15
N ARG A 526 14.73 -27.00 -21.15
CA ARG A 526 13.75 -26.99 -20.04
C ARG A 526 12.29 -26.97 -20.52
N ALA A 527 11.71 -28.16 -20.62
CA ALA A 527 10.38 -28.38 -21.20
C ALA A 527 9.21 -28.23 -20.20
N ASN A 528 9.45 -28.16 -18.89
CA ASN A 528 8.36 -28.21 -17.90
C ASN A 528 8.35 -26.96 -17.01
N TYR A 529 7.20 -26.27 -16.94
CA TYR A 529 6.96 -25.10 -16.09
C TYR A 529 5.51 -24.99 -15.62
N TYR A 530 5.35 -24.31 -14.50
CA TYR A 530 4.10 -23.85 -13.90
C TYR A 530 3.73 -22.47 -14.46
N GLY A 531 2.52 -22.00 -14.15
CA GLY A 531 2.08 -20.63 -14.42
C GLY A 531 1.96 -19.82 -13.13
N THR A 532 1.52 -18.57 -13.24
CA THR A 532 1.14 -17.78 -12.06
C THR A 532 -0.16 -18.30 -11.47
N THR A 533 -0.18 -18.48 -10.14
CA THR A 533 -1.42 -18.72 -9.40
C THR A 533 -2.22 -17.41 -9.30
N VAL A 534 -3.42 -17.39 -9.86
CA VAL A 534 -4.31 -16.21 -9.88
C VAL A 534 -5.65 -16.54 -9.24
N LEU A 535 -6.32 -15.53 -8.67
CA LEU A 535 -7.67 -15.66 -8.13
C LEU A 535 -8.66 -14.87 -9.00
N TYR A 536 -9.71 -15.56 -9.46
CA TYR A 536 -10.85 -14.97 -10.17
C TYR A 536 -12.13 -15.17 -9.36
N ILE A 537 -12.93 -14.12 -9.24
CA ILE A 537 -14.25 -14.18 -8.59
C ILE A 537 -15.31 -14.23 -9.69
N VAL A 538 -16.03 -15.36 -9.76
CA VAL A 538 -17.07 -15.57 -10.78
C VAL A 538 -18.11 -14.46 -10.70
N GLY A 539 -18.40 -13.83 -11.85
CA GLY A 539 -19.34 -12.73 -11.99
C GLY A 539 -18.77 -11.33 -11.79
N GLN A 540 -17.53 -11.18 -11.31
CA GLN A 540 -16.95 -9.86 -11.00
C GLN A 540 -16.21 -9.23 -12.19
N GLY A 541 -15.47 -10.05 -12.95
CA GLY A 541 -14.50 -9.54 -13.93
C GLY A 541 -13.22 -9.02 -13.27
N GLY A 542 -12.10 -9.16 -13.97
CA GLY A 542 -10.77 -8.86 -13.43
C GLY A 542 -10.23 -9.97 -12.52
N LEU A 543 -8.93 -9.91 -12.25
CA LEU A 543 -8.28 -10.74 -11.23
C LEU A 543 -8.23 -9.97 -9.92
N VAL A 544 -8.21 -10.70 -8.80
CA VAL A 544 -8.07 -10.09 -7.46
C VAL A 544 -6.78 -10.57 -6.80
N PRO A 545 -6.05 -9.68 -6.10
CA PRO A 545 -4.93 -10.11 -5.25
C PRO A 545 -5.47 -10.96 -4.11
N TRP A 546 -4.69 -11.95 -3.69
CA TRP A 546 -5.16 -13.00 -2.80
C TRP A 546 -4.20 -13.31 -1.66
N GLU A 547 -4.79 -13.78 -0.56
CA GLU A 547 -4.12 -14.35 0.60
C GLU A 547 -4.57 -15.81 0.78
N ALA A 548 -3.66 -16.67 1.21
CA ALA A 548 -3.96 -18.02 1.66
C ALA A 548 -4.53 -17.97 3.07
N ARG A 549 -5.66 -18.64 3.29
CA ARG A 549 -6.22 -18.88 4.63
C ARG A 549 -6.22 -20.36 4.92
N GLY A 550 -5.69 -20.70 6.09
CA GLY A 550 -5.66 -22.06 6.56
C GLY A 550 -4.28 -22.63 6.81
N VAL A 551 -4.25 -23.96 6.93
CA VAL A 551 -3.00 -24.71 7.14
C VAL A 551 -2.93 -25.82 6.10
N PHE A 552 -1.82 -25.89 5.36
CA PHE A 552 -1.58 -26.94 4.38
C PHE A 552 -1.85 -28.33 4.95
N GLY A 553 -2.50 -29.19 4.16
CA GLY A 553 -2.78 -30.56 4.53
C GLY A 553 -3.78 -30.74 5.68
N ASN A 554 -4.34 -29.67 6.25
CA ASN A 554 -5.35 -29.73 7.30
C ASN A 554 -6.75 -29.40 6.78
N PRO A 555 -7.63 -30.42 6.61
CA PRO A 555 -8.99 -30.21 6.13
C PRO A 555 -9.89 -29.35 7.01
N SER A 556 -9.57 -29.15 8.30
CA SER A 556 -10.43 -28.38 9.20
C SER A 556 -10.21 -26.87 9.13
N THR A 557 -9.14 -26.42 8.48
CA THR A 557 -8.72 -25.01 8.43
C THR A 557 -8.69 -24.52 6.98
N GLU A 558 -9.57 -24.96 6.09
CA GLU A 558 -9.63 -24.48 4.70
C GLU A 558 -8.41 -24.83 3.80
N ARG A 559 -7.37 -25.49 4.33
CA ARG A 559 -6.21 -26.02 3.57
C ARG A 559 -5.43 -24.99 2.75
N GLU A 560 -5.19 -23.78 3.27
CA GLU A 560 -4.51 -22.69 2.52
C GLU A 560 -5.27 -22.23 1.27
N ASP A 561 -6.59 -22.27 1.32
CA ASP A 561 -7.46 -21.76 0.27
C ASP A 561 -7.24 -20.26 0.02
N SER A 562 -7.38 -19.83 -1.24
CA SER A 562 -7.25 -18.42 -1.60
C SER A 562 -8.49 -17.61 -1.26
N TYR A 563 -8.27 -16.46 -0.64
CA TYR A 563 -9.25 -15.41 -0.39
C TYR A 563 -8.78 -14.11 -0.99
N PRO A 564 -9.71 -13.26 -1.51
CA PRO A 564 -9.34 -11.92 -1.92
C PRO A 564 -8.80 -11.14 -0.72
N ILE A 565 -7.68 -10.44 -0.93
CA ILE A 565 -7.21 -9.43 0.03
C ILE A 565 -8.26 -8.31 0.06
N PRO A 566 -8.63 -7.75 1.22
CA PRO A 566 -9.45 -6.54 1.31
C PRO A 566 -8.88 -5.37 0.49
N SER A 567 -9.73 -4.52 -0.08
CA SER A 567 -9.31 -3.43 -0.98
C SER A 567 -8.34 -2.43 -0.34
N VAL A 568 -8.41 -2.22 0.98
CA VAL A 568 -7.45 -1.42 1.74
C VAL A 568 -6.01 -1.97 1.67
N GLY A 569 -5.84 -3.24 1.29
CA GLY A 569 -4.54 -3.85 1.04
C GLY A 569 -4.04 -3.76 -0.39
N TRP A 570 -4.82 -3.16 -1.31
CA TRP A 570 -4.52 -3.11 -2.74
C TRP A 570 -3.68 -1.87 -3.07
N LEU A 571 -2.43 -1.85 -2.62
CA LEU A 571 -1.56 -0.66 -2.77
C LEU A 571 -1.39 -0.21 -4.23
N GLY A 572 -1.42 -1.14 -5.19
CA GLY A 572 -1.40 -0.86 -6.63
C GLY A 572 -2.76 -1.00 -7.32
N GLY A 573 -3.87 -1.00 -6.59
CA GLY A 573 -5.19 -1.31 -7.14
C GLY A 573 -5.26 -2.74 -7.67
N ASN A 574 -5.86 -2.95 -8.85
CA ASN A 574 -5.95 -4.26 -9.50
C ASN A 574 -4.58 -4.80 -9.97
N THR A 575 -3.54 -3.97 -9.97
CA THR A 575 -2.16 -4.39 -10.31
C THR A 575 -1.39 -4.96 -9.11
N THR A 576 -2.01 -4.92 -7.92
CA THR A 576 -1.40 -5.40 -6.68
C THR A 576 -1.06 -6.89 -6.79
N LEU A 577 0.16 -7.26 -6.38
CA LEU A 577 0.61 -8.64 -6.28
C LEU A 577 -0.01 -9.32 -5.05
N PRO A 578 -0.35 -10.63 -5.14
CA PRO A 578 -0.77 -11.39 -3.98
C PRO A 578 0.34 -11.47 -2.93
N TYR A 579 0.00 -11.94 -1.72
CA TYR A 579 1.03 -12.28 -0.74
C TYR A 579 1.92 -13.40 -1.28
N GLN A 580 3.17 -13.39 -0.81
CA GLN A 580 4.21 -14.28 -1.27
C GLN A 580 4.28 -15.49 -0.33
N TYR A 581 4.10 -16.69 -0.88
CA TYR A 581 4.04 -17.96 -0.14
C TYR A 581 5.10 -18.98 -0.55
N SER A 582 6.04 -18.64 -1.43
CA SER A 582 7.18 -19.49 -1.84
C SER A 582 8.49 -19.18 -1.13
N ASP A 583 8.48 -18.28 -0.13
CA ASP A 583 9.65 -17.89 0.67
C ASP A 583 10.81 -17.32 -0.19
N GLU A 584 10.49 -16.54 -1.21
CA GLU A 584 11.45 -15.81 -2.07
C GLU A 584 11.32 -14.28 -1.88
N PRO A 585 11.57 -13.75 -0.66
CA PRO A 585 11.29 -12.37 -0.30
C PRO A 585 12.17 -11.35 -1.07
N ASP A 586 13.24 -11.81 -1.72
CA ASP A 586 14.21 -10.99 -2.42
C ASP A 586 13.84 -10.71 -3.89
N ASN A 587 12.81 -11.38 -4.43
CA ASN A 587 12.38 -11.24 -5.83
C ASN A 587 11.09 -10.42 -6.00
N HIS A 588 10.49 -9.92 -4.91
CA HIS A 588 9.19 -9.22 -4.95
C HIS A 588 9.16 -8.04 -5.91
N PHE A 589 10.23 -7.23 -5.94
CA PHE A 589 10.26 -6.01 -6.75
C PHE A 589 10.53 -6.27 -8.24
N MET A 590 10.70 -7.53 -8.63
CA MET A 590 10.95 -7.91 -10.03
C MET A 590 9.72 -8.50 -10.72
N GLN A 591 8.59 -8.62 -10.03
CA GLN A 591 7.41 -9.29 -10.57
C GLN A 591 6.58 -8.39 -11.49
N MET A 592 5.97 -8.99 -12.50
CA MET A 592 4.95 -8.36 -13.35
C MET A 592 3.67 -8.12 -12.55
N ALA A 593 2.97 -7.01 -12.82
CA ALA A 593 1.60 -6.81 -12.34
C ALA A 593 0.70 -8.01 -12.69
N SER A 594 -0.17 -8.44 -11.76
CA SER A 594 -0.96 -9.68 -11.93
C SER A 594 -2.03 -9.58 -13.03
N ASN A 595 -2.50 -8.37 -13.36
CA ASN A 595 -3.53 -8.10 -14.36
C ASN A 595 -2.96 -7.54 -15.69
N LEU A 596 -1.66 -7.75 -15.95
CA LEU A 596 -0.96 -7.20 -17.11
C LEU A 596 -1.70 -7.49 -18.42
N ALA A 597 -1.87 -6.50 -19.30
CA ALA A 597 -2.62 -6.72 -20.54
C ALA A 597 -1.91 -7.74 -21.47
N PRO A 598 -2.64 -8.53 -22.28
CA PRO A 598 -2.07 -9.57 -23.15
C PRO A 598 -0.88 -9.12 -24.01
N GLN A 599 -0.98 -7.92 -24.61
CA GLN A 599 0.08 -7.36 -25.46
C GLN A 599 1.36 -7.00 -24.69
N ASN A 600 1.27 -6.79 -23.38
CA ASN A 600 2.36 -6.29 -22.55
C ASN A 600 3.19 -7.41 -21.90
N GLY A 601 2.69 -8.66 -21.81
CA GLY A 601 3.43 -9.78 -21.21
C GLY A 601 4.78 -10.06 -21.86
N GLN A 602 4.78 -10.23 -23.19
CA GLN A 602 6.02 -10.50 -23.92
C GLN A 602 6.92 -9.24 -24.03
N VAL A 603 6.34 -8.05 -23.94
CA VAL A 603 7.10 -6.79 -23.89
C VAL A 603 7.85 -6.68 -22.55
N PHE A 604 7.17 -6.93 -21.44
CA PHE A 604 7.71 -6.88 -20.09
C PHE A 604 8.97 -7.75 -19.95
N VAL A 605 8.93 -9.01 -20.38
CA VAL A 605 10.08 -9.91 -20.27
C VAL A 605 11.25 -9.51 -21.20
N ARG A 606 10.99 -8.90 -22.35
CA ARG A 606 12.07 -8.35 -23.18
C ARG A 606 12.68 -7.10 -22.58
N GLY A 607 11.86 -6.24 -21.97
CA GLY A 607 12.33 -5.07 -21.23
C GLY A 607 13.20 -5.44 -20.04
N ARG A 608 12.78 -6.46 -19.28
CA ARG A 608 13.60 -7.05 -18.23
C ARG A 608 14.94 -7.55 -18.76
N ARG A 609 14.98 -8.18 -19.93
CA ARG A 609 16.24 -8.59 -20.56
C ARG A 609 17.17 -7.40 -20.80
N VAL A 610 16.64 -6.27 -21.28
CA VAL A 610 17.42 -5.02 -21.45
C VAL A 610 17.95 -4.53 -20.10
N HIS A 611 17.08 -4.49 -19.08
CA HIS A 611 17.42 -4.02 -17.72
C HIS A 611 18.57 -4.82 -17.07
N HIS A 612 18.60 -6.14 -17.32
CA HIS A 612 19.56 -7.09 -16.76
C HIS A 612 20.83 -7.32 -17.61
N SER A 613 20.96 -6.62 -18.74
CA SER A 613 22.11 -6.76 -19.65
C SER A 613 23.14 -5.65 -19.44
N ASP A 614 24.42 -6.01 -19.58
CA ASP A 614 25.54 -5.09 -19.62
C ASP A 614 25.64 -4.41 -21.00
N PHE A 615 25.65 -3.08 -21.04
CA PHE A 615 25.68 -2.31 -22.29
C PHE A 615 27.10 -2.24 -22.90
N GLY A 616 28.12 -2.77 -22.23
CA GLY A 616 29.49 -2.84 -22.71
C GLY A 616 29.74 -4.09 -23.54
N ASP A 617 29.40 -5.26 -23.01
CA ASP A 617 29.68 -6.55 -23.66
C ASP A 617 28.44 -7.43 -23.91
N GLY A 618 27.25 -6.95 -23.52
CA GLY A 618 25.99 -7.65 -23.66
C GLY A 618 25.79 -8.79 -22.67
N SER A 619 26.69 -9.04 -21.71
CA SER A 619 26.52 -10.12 -20.73
C SER A 619 25.27 -9.89 -19.87
N HIS A 620 24.66 -11.00 -19.43
CA HIS A 620 23.43 -10.98 -18.63
C HIS A 620 23.78 -11.27 -17.17
N ASN A 621 23.29 -10.46 -16.21
CA ASN A 621 23.74 -10.51 -14.81
C ASN A 621 23.17 -11.68 -13.97
N GLU A 622 22.35 -12.54 -14.57
CA GLU A 622 21.74 -13.70 -13.91
C GLU A 622 22.47 -15.00 -14.32
N SER A 623 21.73 -16.11 -14.47
CA SER A 623 22.31 -17.41 -14.85
C SER A 623 23.21 -17.31 -16.09
N SER A 624 24.36 -17.96 -16.05
CA SER A 624 25.31 -18.05 -17.17
C SER A 624 24.78 -18.80 -18.39
N GLU A 625 23.65 -19.50 -18.27
CA GLU A 625 22.97 -20.09 -19.42
C GLU A 625 22.34 -19.01 -20.32
N ASN A 626 22.02 -17.84 -19.74
CA ASN A 626 21.48 -16.71 -20.49
C ASN A 626 22.57 -16.15 -21.42
N PRO A 627 22.36 -16.14 -22.74
CA PRO A 627 23.36 -15.71 -23.70
C PRO A 627 23.50 -14.19 -23.69
N ASN A 628 24.69 -13.71 -24.06
CA ASN A 628 24.92 -12.29 -24.25
C ASN A 628 23.89 -11.68 -25.23
N PHE A 629 23.37 -10.52 -24.87
CA PHE A 629 22.53 -9.70 -25.73
C PHE A 629 23.41 -8.84 -26.65
N SER A 630 23.82 -9.41 -27.79
CA SER A 630 24.76 -8.77 -28.72
C SER A 630 24.33 -7.41 -29.25
N GLU A 631 23.02 -7.13 -29.30
CA GLU A 631 22.48 -5.83 -29.73
C GLU A 631 22.74 -4.70 -28.72
N LEU A 632 22.96 -5.05 -27.45
CA LEU A 632 23.31 -4.09 -26.39
C LEU A 632 24.83 -3.98 -26.16
N ALA A 633 25.63 -4.85 -26.77
CA ALA A 633 27.08 -4.76 -26.66
C ALA A 633 27.63 -3.52 -27.38
N ASN A 634 28.67 -2.90 -26.79
CA ASN A 634 29.34 -1.69 -27.27
C ASN A 634 28.41 -0.46 -27.37
N LYS A 635 27.47 -0.33 -26.44
CA LYS A 635 26.54 0.80 -26.32
C LYS A 635 26.87 1.74 -25.15
N LEU A 636 27.81 1.38 -24.28
CA LEU A 636 28.28 2.31 -23.25
C LEU A 636 28.98 3.52 -23.86
N GLY A 637 28.67 4.70 -23.31
CA GLY A 637 29.31 5.95 -23.67
C GLY A 637 30.80 5.99 -23.29
N SER A 638 31.48 7.08 -23.66
CA SER A 638 32.89 7.26 -23.30
C SER A 638 33.09 7.45 -21.80
N GLN A 639 32.08 7.98 -21.12
CA GLN A 639 32.04 8.26 -19.69
C GLN A 639 30.73 7.67 -19.11
N TYR A 640 30.79 7.07 -17.92
CA TYR A 640 29.65 6.41 -17.27
C TYR A 640 29.88 6.17 -15.77
N ILE A 641 28.82 5.79 -15.05
CA ILE A 641 28.84 5.34 -13.64
C ILE A 641 28.85 3.82 -13.59
N ASN A 642 27.88 3.18 -14.25
CA ASN A 642 27.73 1.72 -14.28
C ASN A 642 27.35 1.20 -15.66
N ARG A 643 27.42 -0.13 -15.79
CA ARG A 643 27.31 -0.82 -17.07
C ARG A 643 25.95 -1.48 -17.33
N SER A 644 25.09 -1.54 -16.31
CA SER A 644 23.72 -2.09 -16.37
C SER A 644 22.81 -1.40 -15.36
N CYS A 645 21.50 -1.40 -15.59
CA CYS A 645 20.52 -0.77 -14.71
C CYS A 645 20.53 -1.40 -13.30
N VAL A 646 20.57 -2.74 -13.26
CA VAL A 646 20.65 -3.57 -12.04
C VAL A 646 21.91 -3.36 -11.21
N SER A 647 22.96 -2.75 -11.75
CA SER A 647 24.16 -2.41 -10.97
C SER A 647 23.86 -1.31 -9.94
N CYS A 648 22.90 -0.43 -10.23
CA CYS A 648 22.43 0.59 -9.28
C CYS A 648 21.14 0.15 -8.58
N HIS A 649 20.17 -0.41 -9.33
CA HIS A 649 18.87 -0.85 -8.81
C HIS A 649 18.91 -2.32 -8.40
N VAL A 650 19.46 -2.61 -7.23
CA VAL A 650 19.64 -3.98 -6.72
C VAL A 650 18.29 -4.69 -6.67
N LYS A 651 18.06 -5.66 -7.58
CA LYS A 651 16.78 -6.38 -7.74
C LYS A 651 15.56 -5.44 -7.83
N ASN A 652 15.71 -4.31 -8.54
CA ASN A 652 14.74 -3.21 -8.63
C ASN A 652 14.47 -2.45 -7.32
N GLY A 653 15.16 -2.80 -6.23
CA GLY A 653 15.13 -2.09 -4.95
C GLY A 653 16.06 -0.88 -4.92
N ARG A 654 16.13 -0.27 -3.73
CA ARG A 654 17.01 0.87 -3.46
C ARG A 654 18.46 0.41 -3.45
N ALA A 655 19.38 1.29 -3.83
CA ALA A 655 20.80 1.02 -3.63
C ALA A 655 21.14 1.01 -2.13
N PRO A 656 22.05 0.12 -1.68
CA PRO A 656 22.59 0.20 -0.33
C PRO A 656 23.47 1.45 -0.16
N SER A 657 23.65 1.87 1.09
CA SER A 657 24.55 2.97 1.41
C SER A 657 26.01 2.59 1.15
N ALA A 658 26.81 3.55 0.70
CA ALA A 658 28.25 3.36 0.57
C ALA A 658 28.91 3.15 1.95
N ALA A 659 29.97 2.33 2.00
CA ALA A 659 30.79 2.19 3.19
C ALA A 659 31.82 3.35 3.28
N PRO A 660 32.23 3.79 4.48
CA PRO A 660 33.32 4.75 4.60
C PRO A 660 34.59 4.28 3.89
N GLY A 661 35.14 5.15 3.05
CA GLY A 661 36.28 4.89 2.17
C GLY A 661 35.94 4.31 0.80
N SER A 662 34.68 3.96 0.51
CA SER A 662 34.30 3.40 -0.80
C SER A 662 33.82 4.47 -1.78
N ASP A 663 33.97 4.15 -3.08
CA ASP A 663 33.39 4.93 -4.17
C ASP A 663 31.87 4.91 -4.11
N LEU A 664 31.25 6.01 -4.52
CA LEU A 664 29.79 6.14 -4.62
C LEU A 664 29.24 5.50 -5.90
N SER A 665 29.59 4.24 -6.15
CA SER A 665 29.34 3.58 -7.43
C SER A 665 27.87 3.27 -7.72
N GLN A 666 26.99 3.25 -6.71
CA GLN A 666 25.54 3.05 -6.85
C GLN A 666 24.74 4.33 -6.57
N TYR A 667 25.43 5.46 -6.49
CA TYR A 667 24.84 6.78 -6.37
C TYR A 667 24.90 7.49 -7.72
N VAL A 668 23.92 8.34 -7.95
CA VAL A 668 24.03 9.44 -8.91
C VAL A 668 24.52 10.65 -8.13
N VAL A 669 25.70 11.16 -8.45
CA VAL A 669 26.19 12.44 -7.89
C VAL A 669 25.89 13.53 -8.91
N LYS A 670 24.74 14.21 -8.73
CA LYS A 670 24.42 15.39 -9.53
C LYS A 670 25.43 16.49 -9.22
N VAL A 671 25.86 17.21 -10.25
CA VAL A 671 26.82 18.31 -10.15
C VAL A 671 26.34 19.49 -10.98
N GLY A 672 26.74 20.70 -10.60
CA GLY A 672 26.34 21.89 -11.33
C GLY A 672 26.87 23.19 -10.75
N THR A 673 26.36 24.28 -11.32
CA THR A 673 26.59 25.64 -10.86
C THR A 673 25.61 26.02 -9.75
N ALA A 674 25.82 27.18 -9.11
CA ALA A 674 24.90 27.71 -8.10
C ALA A 674 23.47 27.95 -8.61
N SER A 675 23.27 28.07 -9.93
CA SER A 675 21.96 28.21 -10.55
C SER A 675 21.35 26.88 -11.02
N GLY A 676 22.00 25.74 -10.75
CA GLY A 676 21.53 24.41 -11.15
C GLY A 676 21.88 24.01 -12.59
N GLU A 677 22.55 24.87 -13.35
CA GLU A 677 23.05 24.54 -14.70
C GLU A 677 24.21 23.55 -14.62
N ALA A 678 24.38 22.73 -15.66
CA ALA A 678 25.46 21.75 -15.77
C ALA A 678 26.84 22.37 -15.48
N ASP A 679 27.67 21.65 -14.74
CA ASP A 679 29.04 22.06 -14.45
C ASP A 679 29.85 22.11 -15.76
N PRO A 680 30.56 23.21 -16.05
CA PRO A 680 31.34 23.32 -17.28
C PRO A 680 32.34 22.18 -17.51
N LEU A 681 32.90 21.61 -16.45
CA LEU A 681 33.95 20.59 -16.47
C LEU A 681 33.46 19.16 -16.25
N LEU A 682 32.26 18.98 -15.69
CA LEU A 682 31.74 17.67 -15.23
C LEU A 682 30.33 17.34 -15.74
N GLY A 683 29.71 18.20 -16.54
CA GLY A 683 28.34 17.99 -17.00
C GLY A 683 27.31 18.13 -15.88
N SER A 684 26.21 17.38 -15.99
CA SER A 684 25.09 17.42 -15.05
C SER A 684 25.18 16.33 -13.99
N VAL A 685 25.92 15.27 -14.29
CA VAL A 685 26.16 14.11 -13.42
C VAL A 685 27.61 13.69 -13.52
N LEU A 686 28.25 13.50 -12.36
CA LEU A 686 29.64 13.04 -12.28
C LEU A 686 29.75 11.59 -12.80
N GLN A 687 30.62 11.38 -13.81
CA GLN A 687 30.86 10.09 -14.45
C GLN A 687 32.28 9.54 -14.12
N PRO A 688 32.42 8.64 -13.12
CA PRO A 688 33.71 8.23 -12.58
C PRO A 688 34.41 7.12 -13.35
N LYS A 689 33.82 6.57 -14.41
CA LYS A 689 34.40 5.51 -15.24
C LYS A 689 34.40 5.94 -16.70
N SER A 690 35.36 5.41 -17.46
CA SER A 690 35.51 5.69 -18.88
C SER A 690 35.72 4.41 -19.69
N THR A 691 35.12 4.31 -20.88
CA THR A 691 35.44 3.22 -21.83
C THR A 691 36.71 3.52 -22.63
N ASN A 692 36.98 4.81 -22.87
CA ASN A 692 38.14 5.30 -23.60
C ASN A 692 38.56 6.67 -23.04
N GLY A 693 39.75 6.77 -22.44
CA GLY A 693 40.27 8.04 -21.91
C GLY A 693 40.48 8.01 -20.41
N SER A 694 40.43 9.19 -19.78
CA SER A 694 40.47 9.34 -18.32
C SER A 694 39.06 9.64 -17.82
N PRO A 695 38.62 9.04 -16.71
CA PRO A 695 37.36 9.42 -16.07
C PRO A 695 37.43 10.86 -15.55
N GLU A 696 36.27 11.47 -15.33
CA GLU A 696 36.17 12.87 -14.90
C GLU A 696 36.77 13.11 -13.51
N THR A 697 36.21 12.42 -12.52
CA THR A 697 36.61 12.46 -11.11
C THR A 697 35.94 11.29 -10.37
N THR A 698 36.40 10.95 -9.17
CA THR A 698 35.77 9.94 -8.32
C THR A 698 35.24 10.61 -7.06
N ALA A 699 34.00 10.27 -6.69
CA ALA A 699 33.39 10.65 -5.43
C ALA A 699 33.41 9.46 -4.46
N THR A 700 33.81 9.72 -3.22
CA THR A 700 33.90 8.71 -2.15
C THR A 700 33.14 9.18 -0.93
N LEU A 701 32.48 8.26 -0.24
CA LEU A 701 32.04 8.50 1.12
C LEU A 701 33.26 8.42 2.04
N SER A 702 33.68 9.52 2.66
CA SER A 702 34.86 9.51 3.54
C SER A 702 34.53 8.99 4.94
N THR A 703 33.47 9.51 5.55
CA THR A 703 33.04 9.14 6.89
C THR A 703 31.59 9.56 7.13
N TRP A 704 31.00 9.06 8.20
CA TRP A 704 29.73 9.52 8.75
C TRP A 704 30.01 10.38 9.97
N LEU A 705 29.37 11.54 10.06
CA LEU A 705 29.36 12.36 11.27
C LEU A 705 28.07 12.05 12.03
N GLU A 706 28.21 11.63 13.28
CA GLU A 706 27.07 11.30 14.14
C GLU A 706 26.84 12.38 15.20
N GLU A 707 25.57 12.74 15.40
CA GLU A 707 25.09 13.71 16.39
C GLU A 707 23.67 13.29 16.80
N ASP A 708 23.41 13.18 18.10
CA ASP A 708 22.11 12.79 18.68
C ASP A 708 21.50 11.50 18.09
N GLY A 709 22.35 10.51 17.78
CA GLY A 709 21.93 9.23 17.21
C GLY A 709 21.63 9.27 15.71
N LEU A 710 21.69 10.44 15.07
CA LEU A 710 21.57 10.63 13.63
C LEU A 710 22.94 10.74 12.98
N ARG A 711 23.07 10.33 11.71
CA ARG A 711 24.32 10.43 10.95
C ARG A 711 24.16 11.21 9.66
N ARG A 712 25.18 11.99 9.28
CA ARG A 712 25.25 12.67 7.97
C ARG A 712 26.56 12.35 7.25
N PRO A 713 26.55 12.24 5.92
CA PRO A 713 27.74 11.83 5.17
C PRO A 713 28.73 12.97 5.00
N VAL A 714 30.02 12.62 4.90
CA VAL A 714 31.09 13.51 4.44
C VAL A 714 31.68 12.92 3.17
N TYR A 715 31.62 13.67 2.09
CA TYR A 715 32.12 13.24 0.78
C TYR A 715 33.48 13.83 0.46
N ASN A 716 34.27 13.10 -0.33
CA ASN A 716 35.54 13.57 -0.86
C ASN A 716 35.62 13.27 -2.36
N PHE A 717 36.26 14.18 -3.10
CA PHE A 717 36.39 14.14 -4.55
C PHE A 717 37.86 14.10 -4.95
N SER A 718 38.23 13.21 -5.86
CA SER A 718 39.61 13.14 -6.39
C SER A 718 39.70 13.81 -7.76
N GLY A 719 40.49 14.88 -7.90
CA GLY A 719 40.62 15.62 -9.15
C GLY A 719 39.81 16.92 -9.13
N ASN A 720 38.97 17.14 -10.14
CA ASN A 720 38.11 18.33 -10.18
C ASN A 720 36.97 18.17 -9.15
N SER A 721 37.00 18.98 -8.08
CA SER A 721 35.94 18.98 -7.08
C SER A 721 34.77 19.87 -7.54
N PRO A 722 33.53 19.35 -7.62
CA PRO A 722 32.37 20.18 -7.95
C PRO A 722 32.13 21.21 -6.85
N THR A 723 31.69 22.41 -7.24
CA THR A 723 31.36 23.47 -6.25
C THR A 723 29.97 23.25 -5.65
N HIS A 724 29.03 22.73 -6.44
CA HIS A 724 27.69 22.33 -6.01
C HIS A 724 27.40 20.90 -6.45
N TYR A 725 26.90 20.08 -5.54
CA TYR A 725 26.63 18.68 -5.78
C TYR A 725 25.51 18.13 -4.87
N SER A 726 24.91 17.02 -5.32
CA SER A 726 23.84 16.29 -4.64
C SER A 726 24.00 14.78 -4.87
N PRO A 727 24.54 14.03 -3.89
CA PRO A 727 24.67 12.58 -3.96
C PRO A 727 23.32 11.92 -3.68
N ARG A 728 22.89 11.01 -4.57
CA ARG A 728 21.56 10.41 -4.54
C ARG A 728 21.65 8.90 -4.74
N ILE A 729 21.14 8.11 -3.80
CA ILE A 729 21.02 6.66 -3.98
C ILE A 729 19.95 6.35 -5.03
N ALA A 730 20.13 5.23 -5.74
CA ALA A 730 19.12 4.75 -6.67
C ALA A 730 17.82 4.40 -5.91
N PRO A 731 16.64 4.93 -6.31
CA PRO A 731 15.37 4.56 -5.70
C PRO A 731 14.89 3.18 -6.17
N GLN A 732 13.91 2.61 -5.47
CA GLN A 732 13.18 1.44 -5.96
C GLN A 732 12.33 1.79 -7.20
N LEU A 733 12.02 0.79 -8.04
CA LEU A 733 11.36 0.99 -9.33
C LEU A 733 9.88 0.54 -9.38
N VAL A 734 9.36 -0.08 -8.32
CA VAL A 734 7.97 -0.58 -8.32
C VAL A 734 6.93 0.54 -8.33
N GLY A 735 5.84 0.32 -9.08
CA GLY A 735 4.70 1.24 -9.16
C GLY A 735 4.93 2.53 -9.97
N MET A 736 6.05 2.66 -10.70
CA MET A 736 6.36 3.87 -11.47
C MET A 736 5.28 4.21 -12.51
N GLY A 737 4.71 3.23 -13.21
CA GLY A 737 3.63 3.48 -14.17
C GLY A 737 2.33 3.93 -13.52
N LEU A 738 2.03 3.47 -12.30
CA LEU A 738 0.87 3.95 -11.54
C LEU A 738 1.02 5.42 -11.13
N LEU A 739 2.23 5.83 -10.73
CA LEU A 739 2.52 7.24 -10.42
C LEU A 739 2.49 8.14 -11.66
N GLU A 740 2.90 7.62 -12.82
CA GLU A 740 2.75 8.30 -14.11
C GLU A 740 1.28 8.47 -14.49
N ALA A 741 0.45 7.49 -14.12
CA ALA A 741 -0.98 7.47 -14.44
C ALA A 741 -1.83 8.40 -13.56
N ILE A 742 -1.32 8.95 -12.45
CA ILE A 742 -2.03 10.00 -11.68
C ILE A 742 -2.20 11.23 -12.59
N SER A 743 -3.40 11.81 -12.70
CA SER A 743 -3.57 13.03 -13.52
C SER A 743 -2.76 14.19 -12.95
N GLU A 744 -2.23 15.05 -13.81
CA GLU A 744 -1.56 16.29 -13.38
C GLU A 744 -2.48 17.11 -12.48
N ASP A 745 -3.78 17.16 -12.80
CA ASP A 745 -4.79 17.88 -12.04
C ASP A 745 -4.85 17.45 -10.58
N SER A 746 -4.79 16.13 -10.30
CA SER A 746 -4.80 15.62 -8.94
C SER A 746 -3.57 16.05 -8.14
N ILE A 747 -2.42 16.25 -8.80
CA ILE A 747 -1.20 16.74 -8.14
C ILE A 747 -1.28 18.26 -7.94
N VAL A 748 -1.74 18.99 -8.95
CA VAL A 748 -1.90 20.46 -8.88
C VAL A 748 -2.91 20.83 -7.79
N ALA A 749 -3.94 20.01 -7.58
CA ALA A 749 -4.95 20.21 -6.54
C ALA A 749 -4.40 20.17 -5.10
N LEU A 750 -3.27 19.48 -4.90
CA LEU A 750 -2.60 19.36 -3.60
C LEU A 750 -1.55 20.46 -3.37
N ALA A 751 -1.18 21.22 -4.41
CA ALA A 751 -0.15 22.23 -4.29
C ALA A 751 -0.67 23.46 -3.53
N ASP A 752 0.00 23.81 -2.44
CA ASP A 752 -0.26 25.01 -1.64
C ASP A 752 1.05 25.77 -1.37
N PRO A 753 1.67 26.37 -2.40
CA PRO A 753 2.99 27.00 -2.26
C PRO A 753 3.03 28.20 -1.30
N ASP A 754 1.86 28.74 -0.93
CA ASP A 754 1.73 29.92 -0.07
C ASP A 754 1.25 29.58 1.35
N ASP A 755 1.10 28.29 1.70
CA ASP A 755 0.54 27.81 2.99
C ASP A 755 -0.78 28.53 3.33
N SER A 756 -1.69 28.51 2.35
CA SER A 756 -2.95 29.25 2.39
C SER A 756 -3.88 28.71 3.47
N ASN A 757 -3.75 27.43 3.81
CA ASN A 757 -4.52 26.77 4.86
C ASN A 757 -3.87 26.90 6.28
N GLY A 758 -2.62 27.34 6.37
CA GLY A 758 -1.90 27.57 7.64
C GLY A 758 -1.47 26.29 8.37
N ASP A 759 -1.47 25.15 7.69
CA ASP A 759 -1.04 23.87 8.25
C ASP A 759 0.50 23.76 8.37
N GLY A 760 1.22 24.74 7.82
CA GLY A 760 2.68 24.82 7.84
C GLY A 760 3.38 23.98 6.77
N ILE A 761 2.64 23.45 5.81
CA ILE A 761 3.10 22.72 4.65
C ILE A 761 2.92 23.63 3.44
N SER A 762 3.94 23.71 2.58
CA SER A 762 3.97 24.61 1.43
C SER A 762 4.26 23.85 0.14
N GLY A 763 3.61 22.70 -0.05
CA GLY A 763 3.89 21.79 -1.16
C GLY A 763 3.86 22.47 -2.52
N ARG A 764 4.95 22.34 -3.30
CA ARG A 764 5.11 23.01 -4.59
C ARG A 764 5.25 22.04 -5.76
N LEU A 765 4.71 22.41 -6.90
CA LEU A 765 4.94 21.71 -8.16
C LEU A 765 6.37 21.93 -8.64
N GLN A 766 7.03 20.88 -9.10
CA GLN A 766 8.17 21.00 -10.01
C GLN A 766 7.63 21.06 -11.44
N ILE A 767 7.99 22.10 -12.19
CA ILE A 767 7.59 22.23 -13.60
C ILE A 767 8.78 21.95 -14.49
N VAL A 768 8.63 21.02 -15.42
CA VAL A 768 9.70 20.57 -16.32
C VAL A 768 9.30 20.76 -17.77
N ASN A 769 10.28 21.02 -18.63
CA ASN A 769 10.06 21.10 -20.07
C ASN A 769 10.26 19.72 -20.68
N ASP A 770 9.27 19.24 -21.43
CA ASP A 770 9.37 18.03 -22.22
C ASP A 770 10.35 18.28 -23.40
N PRO A 771 11.49 17.55 -23.47
CA PRO A 771 12.51 17.79 -24.49
C PRO A 771 12.05 17.45 -25.92
N GLN A 772 10.98 16.66 -26.08
CA GLN A 772 10.47 16.25 -27.40
C GLN A 772 9.42 17.23 -27.93
N SER A 773 8.48 17.65 -27.08
CA SER A 773 7.38 18.54 -27.46
C SER A 773 7.66 20.03 -27.19
N GLY A 774 8.53 20.32 -26.22
CA GLY A 774 8.76 21.66 -25.68
C GLY A 774 7.67 22.14 -24.70
N GLU A 775 6.67 21.30 -24.40
CA GLU A 775 5.57 21.62 -23.50
C GLU A 775 6.02 21.61 -22.03
N GLN A 776 5.37 22.41 -21.19
CA GLN A 776 5.57 22.38 -19.75
C GLN A 776 4.72 21.27 -19.13
N ARG A 777 5.30 20.48 -18.24
CA ARG A 777 4.67 19.34 -17.58
C ARG A 777 4.96 19.32 -16.09
N VAL A 778 4.11 18.66 -15.31
CA VAL A 778 4.39 18.36 -13.90
C VAL A 778 5.52 17.33 -13.83
N GLY A 779 6.55 17.66 -13.05
CA GLY A 779 7.61 16.75 -12.69
C GLY A 779 7.16 15.71 -11.67
N ARG A 780 7.60 14.46 -11.81
CA ARG A 780 7.14 13.31 -10.99
C ARG A 780 8.26 12.41 -10.52
N PHE A 781 9.29 12.24 -11.35
CA PHE A 781 10.34 11.25 -11.14
C PHE A 781 11.68 11.88 -10.78
N GLY A 782 12.51 11.08 -10.10
CA GLY A 782 13.72 11.55 -9.44
C GLY A 782 13.45 12.13 -8.04
N TRP A 783 14.54 12.46 -7.35
CA TRP A 783 14.49 12.96 -5.96
C TRP A 783 13.95 14.39 -5.83
N LYS A 784 14.02 15.18 -6.89
CA LYS A 784 13.47 16.55 -6.96
C LYS A 784 12.46 16.71 -8.11
N ALA A 785 11.76 15.61 -8.45
CA ALA A 785 10.73 15.59 -9.49
C ALA A 785 11.20 16.10 -10.87
N GLY A 786 12.49 15.96 -11.22
CA GLY A 786 13.08 16.54 -12.43
C GLY A 786 12.62 15.94 -13.77
N GLN A 787 11.81 14.88 -13.77
CA GLN A 787 11.31 14.24 -15.00
C GLN A 787 9.79 14.03 -14.94
N ALA A 788 9.08 14.30 -16.03
CA ALA A 788 7.62 14.19 -16.08
C ALA A 788 7.13 12.76 -16.28
N SER A 789 7.84 11.94 -17.06
CA SER A 789 7.40 10.60 -17.47
C SER A 789 8.46 9.53 -17.14
N VAL A 790 8.05 8.27 -17.06
CA VAL A 790 8.93 7.10 -16.91
C VAL A 790 9.88 7.04 -18.10
N ALA A 791 9.39 7.31 -19.32
CA ALA A 791 10.22 7.36 -20.52
C ALA A 791 11.35 8.40 -20.40
N LEU A 792 11.04 9.61 -19.93
CA LEU A 792 12.05 10.67 -19.73
C LEU A 792 13.03 10.29 -18.61
N GLN A 793 12.55 9.68 -17.52
CA GLN A 793 13.41 9.20 -16.44
C GLN A 793 14.38 8.11 -16.90
N VAL A 794 13.90 7.11 -17.67
CA VAL A 794 14.74 6.04 -18.22
C VAL A 794 15.73 6.59 -19.24
N ALA A 795 15.30 7.49 -20.12
CA ALA A 795 16.17 8.10 -21.13
C ALA A 795 17.27 8.95 -20.48
N ALA A 796 16.93 9.72 -19.43
CA ALA A 796 17.89 10.51 -18.68
C ALA A 796 18.92 9.61 -17.98
N ALA A 797 18.48 8.56 -17.28
CA ALA A 797 19.38 7.62 -16.60
C ALA A 797 20.30 6.87 -17.57
N LEU A 798 19.78 6.42 -18.72
CA LEU A 798 20.62 5.82 -19.78
C LEU A 798 21.72 6.79 -20.21
N ASN A 799 21.37 8.06 -20.41
CA ASN A 799 22.30 9.10 -20.85
C ASN A 799 23.34 9.47 -19.79
N THR A 800 22.90 9.84 -18.58
CA THR A 800 23.77 10.39 -17.54
C THR A 800 24.48 9.34 -16.70
N ASP A 801 23.93 8.12 -16.58
CA ASP A 801 24.47 7.12 -15.66
C ASP A 801 25.26 6.04 -16.41
N MET A 802 24.93 5.81 -17.67
CA MET A 802 25.52 4.77 -18.51
C MET A 802 26.17 5.31 -19.79
N GLY A 803 25.97 6.59 -20.11
CA GLY A 803 26.45 7.19 -21.36
C GLY A 803 25.77 6.65 -22.62
N VAL A 804 24.60 6.00 -22.48
CA VAL A 804 23.85 5.38 -23.58
C VAL A 804 22.84 6.38 -24.12
N MET A 805 23.01 6.82 -25.36
CA MET A 805 22.09 7.78 -25.96
C MET A 805 20.84 7.12 -26.57
N THR A 806 19.73 7.85 -26.54
CA THR A 806 18.43 7.46 -27.09
C THR A 806 17.95 8.49 -28.12
N SER A 807 16.80 8.25 -28.75
CA SER A 807 16.17 9.23 -29.63
C SER A 807 15.67 10.48 -28.87
N ILE A 808 15.40 10.34 -27.57
CA ILE A 808 15.00 11.45 -26.68
C ILE A 808 16.20 12.31 -26.28
N PHE A 809 17.30 11.67 -25.84
CA PHE A 809 18.55 12.33 -25.47
C PHE A 809 19.71 11.84 -26.35
N PRO A 810 19.87 12.42 -27.56
CA PRO A 810 20.87 11.97 -28.54
C PRO A 810 22.25 12.60 -28.33
N GLN A 811 22.41 13.47 -27.33
CA GLN A 811 23.68 14.10 -26.96
C GLN A 811 24.15 13.48 -25.65
N PRO A 812 25.43 13.14 -25.47
CA PRO A 812 25.95 12.73 -24.17
C PRO A 812 25.87 13.89 -23.17
N ASP A 813 25.77 13.58 -21.88
CA ASP A 813 25.99 14.59 -20.83
C ASP A 813 27.40 15.15 -20.96
N CYS A 814 27.51 16.46 -21.08
CA CYS A 814 28.77 17.11 -21.39
C CYS A 814 28.76 18.56 -20.93
N GLY A 815 29.68 18.90 -20.05
CA GLY A 815 29.94 20.26 -19.63
C GLY A 815 30.42 21.13 -20.80
N SER A 816 30.12 22.43 -20.72
CA SER A 816 30.40 23.37 -21.81
C SER A 816 31.88 23.51 -22.22
N VAL A 817 32.82 23.04 -21.40
CA VAL A 817 34.26 23.00 -21.75
C VAL A 817 34.82 21.59 -21.96
N GLN A 818 34.01 20.55 -21.77
CA GLN A 818 34.41 19.17 -22.08
C GLN A 818 34.33 18.92 -23.59
N SER A 819 35.13 17.98 -24.08
CA SER A 819 35.19 17.65 -25.52
C SER A 819 35.33 16.16 -25.83
N ASP A 820 35.37 15.33 -24.78
CA ASP A 820 35.62 13.89 -24.81
C ASP A 820 34.45 13.05 -24.24
N CYS A 821 33.28 13.67 -24.05
CA CYS A 821 32.06 13.06 -23.52
C CYS A 821 31.41 12.00 -24.45
N GLY A 822 31.89 11.88 -25.68
CA GLY A 822 31.41 10.91 -26.65
C GLY A 822 30.86 11.56 -27.92
N VAL A 823 30.30 10.73 -28.78
CA VAL A 823 29.69 11.17 -30.05
C VAL A 823 28.18 11.31 -29.88
N ASN A 824 27.59 12.17 -30.70
CA ASN A 824 26.13 12.32 -30.76
C ASN A 824 25.49 11.19 -31.58
N GLY A 825 24.32 10.72 -31.16
CA GLY A 825 23.52 9.73 -31.89
C GLY A 825 22.48 9.05 -31.01
N SER A 826 21.63 8.20 -31.61
CA SER A 826 20.77 7.28 -30.86
C SER A 826 21.41 5.90 -30.92
N GLU A 827 21.97 5.44 -29.81
CA GLU A 827 22.70 4.17 -29.76
C GLU A 827 21.81 2.99 -29.43
N LEU A 828 20.90 3.18 -28.47
CA LEU A 828 19.83 2.24 -28.17
C LEU A 828 18.70 2.41 -29.20
N SER A 829 18.15 1.29 -29.66
CA SER A 829 17.00 1.31 -30.56
C SER A 829 15.73 1.70 -29.80
N ASP A 830 14.82 2.43 -30.46
CA ASP A 830 13.52 2.79 -29.86
C ASP A 830 12.74 1.56 -29.38
N LYS A 831 12.91 0.42 -30.06
CA LYS A 831 12.28 -0.83 -29.64
C LYS A 831 12.78 -1.31 -28.27
N HIS A 832 14.10 -1.36 -28.06
CA HIS A 832 14.67 -1.81 -26.77
C HIS A 832 14.45 -0.79 -25.68
N PHE A 833 14.48 0.50 -26.04
CA PHE A 833 14.11 1.58 -25.13
C PHE A 833 12.65 1.45 -24.66
N ASN A 834 11.69 1.28 -25.57
CA ASN A 834 10.28 1.11 -25.23
C ASN A 834 10.02 -0.19 -24.44
N ASP A 835 10.65 -1.31 -24.83
CA ASP A 835 10.57 -2.54 -24.04
C ASP A 835 11.05 -2.28 -22.59
N LEU A 836 12.16 -1.55 -22.38
CA LEU A 836 12.68 -1.19 -21.04
C LEU A 836 11.72 -0.27 -20.27
N VAL A 837 11.18 0.77 -20.91
CA VAL A 837 10.19 1.68 -20.30
C VAL A 837 8.97 0.90 -19.84
N ASP A 838 8.47 -0.03 -20.66
CA ASP A 838 7.32 -0.85 -20.34
C ASP A 838 7.60 -1.81 -19.19
N TYR A 839 8.79 -2.40 -19.11
CA TYR A 839 9.20 -3.20 -17.97
C TYR A 839 9.12 -2.39 -16.67
N VAL A 840 9.75 -1.21 -16.63
CA VAL A 840 9.76 -0.35 -15.43
C VAL A 840 8.35 0.12 -15.07
N SER A 841 7.52 0.43 -16.06
CA SER A 841 6.15 0.94 -15.85
C SER A 841 5.19 -0.12 -15.30
N LEU A 842 5.47 -1.40 -15.54
CA LEU A 842 4.55 -2.51 -15.29
C LEU A 842 5.04 -3.47 -14.19
N LEU A 843 6.03 -3.05 -13.40
CA LEU A 843 6.42 -3.71 -12.17
C LEU A 843 5.28 -3.66 -11.15
N GLY A 844 4.87 -4.83 -10.64
CA GLY A 844 3.80 -4.95 -9.67
C GLY A 844 4.15 -4.35 -8.31
N VAL A 845 3.14 -3.85 -7.60
CA VAL A 845 3.25 -3.37 -6.22
C VAL A 845 2.79 -4.49 -5.30
N SER A 846 3.57 -4.81 -4.26
CA SER A 846 3.17 -5.83 -3.27
C SER A 846 1.96 -5.37 -2.46
N ALA A 847 1.08 -6.29 -2.06
CA ALA A 847 -0.03 -5.96 -1.18
C ALA A 847 0.46 -5.44 0.19
N ARG A 848 -0.37 -4.58 0.81
CA ARG A 848 -0.20 -4.18 2.21
C ARG A 848 -0.29 -5.42 3.09
N ARG A 849 0.65 -5.60 4.00
CA ARG A 849 0.68 -6.68 5.00
C ARG A 849 -0.09 -6.26 6.26
N ASP A 850 -0.30 -7.16 7.20
CA ASP A 850 -0.79 -6.83 8.56
C ASP A 850 -2.08 -6.00 8.63
N ILE A 851 -2.96 -6.11 7.64
CA ILE A 851 -4.18 -5.30 7.51
C ILE A 851 -5.21 -5.51 8.65
N ASN A 852 -5.10 -6.61 9.39
CA ASN A 852 -5.95 -6.93 10.55
C ASN A 852 -5.17 -6.87 11.86
N ASN A 853 -3.92 -6.40 11.85
CA ASN A 853 -3.09 -6.28 13.04
C ASN A 853 -3.46 -4.98 13.77
N ASN A 854 -4.01 -5.09 14.99
CA ASN A 854 -4.44 -3.94 15.78
C ASN A 854 -3.33 -2.90 16.01
N THR A 855 -2.08 -3.34 16.17
CA THR A 855 -0.93 -2.46 16.34
C THR A 855 -0.61 -1.70 15.05
N ALA A 856 -0.72 -2.36 13.89
CA ALA A 856 -0.56 -1.70 12.60
C ALA A 856 -1.68 -0.69 12.32
N LEU A 857 -2.93 -1.00 12.71
CA LEU A 857 -4.06 -0.09 12.58
C LEU A 857 -3.91 1.13 13.49
N GLN A 858 -3.47 0.95 14.74
CA GLN A 858 -3.10 2.05 15.63
C GLN A 858 -1.97 2.90 15.02
N GLY A 859 -0.97 2.27 14.39
CA GLY A 859 0.11 2.97 13.70
C GLY A 859 -0.35 3.88 12.55
N GLU A 860 -1.37 3.44 11.81
CA GLU A 860 -2.00 4.23 10.74
C GLU A 860 -2.73 5.47 11.28
N GLU A 861 -3.44 5.32 12.40
CA GLU A 861 -4.09 6.44 13.10
C GLU A 861 -3.04 7.44 13.63
N LEU A 862 -1.95 6.93 14.22
CA LEU A 862 -0.82 7.74 14.67
C LEU A 862 -0.13 8.47 13.51
N PHE A 863 -0.06 7.84 12.32
CA PHE A 863 0.49 8.47 11.13
C PHE A 863 -0.33 9.69 10.69
N GLY A 864 -1.66 9.56 10.66
CA GLY A 864 -2.57 10.67 10.34
C GLY A 864 -2.54 11.77 11.39
N SER A 865 -2.68 11.43 12.67
CA SER A 865 -2.71 12.39 13.78
C SER A 865 -1.38 13.12 14.01
N ALA A 866 -0.24 12.50 13.63
CA ALA A 866 1.05 13.18 13.61
C ALA A 866 1.17 14.22 12.47
N GLY A 867 0.26 14.22 11.50
CA GLY A 867 0.30 15.11 10.32
C GLY A 867 1.16 14.58 9.18
N CYS A 868 1.64 13.32 9.23
CA CYS A 868 2.46 12.74 8.16
C CYS A 868 1.72 12.69 6.82
N SER A 869 0.40 12.49 6.86
CA SER A 869 -0.47 12.42 5.67
C SER A 869 -0.58 13.73 4.89
N GLY A 870 -0.17 14.87 5.46
CA GLY A 870 -0.18 16.16 4.76
C GLY A 870 0.72 16.20 3.52
N CYS A 871 1.87 15.49 3.56
CA CYS A 871 2.72 15.29 2.37
C CYS A 871 2.59 13.85 1.84
N HIS A 872 2.52 12.87 2.74
CA HIS A 872 2.36 11.46 2.39
C HIS A 872 0.89 11.09 2.14
N THR A 873 0.28 11.76 1.16
CA THR A 873 -1.13 11.60 0.79
C THR A 873 -1.46 10.11 0.54
N PRO A 874 -2.40 9.50 1.31
CA PRO A 874 -2.57 8.05 1.32
C PRO A 874 -2.95 7.43 -0.02
N ALA A 875 -3.78 8.10 -0.82
CA ALA A 875 -4.42 7.47 -1.98
C ALA A 875 -4.62 8.42 -3.16
N PHE A 876 -4.69 7.82 -4.36
CA PHE A 876 -5.10 8.48 -5.60
C PHE A 876 -6.00 7.57 -6.44
N VAL A 877 -6.73 8.18 -7.37
CA VAL A 877 -7.32 7.48 -8.52
C VAL A 877 -6.50 7.81 -9.76
N THR A 878 -6.05 6.79 -10.49
CA THR A 878 -5.31 6.99 -11.75
C THR A 878 -6.24 7.38 -12.89
N SER A 879 -5.71 8.16 -13.83
CA SER A 879 -6.41 8.71 -14.99
C SER A 879 -6.98 7.64 -15.92
N ALA A 880 -8.16 7.92 -16.48
CA ALA A 880 -8.79 7.14 -17.55
C ALA A 880 -8.06 7.27 -18.91
N TYR A 881 -7.05 8.12 -19.03
CA TYR A 881 -6.39 8.42 -20.30
C TYR A 881 -4.99 7.82 -20.45
N HIS A 882 -4.49 7.12 -19.42
CA HIS A 882 -3.20 6.45 -19.52
C HIS A 882 -3.23 5.41 -20.67
N PRO A 883 -2.21 5.34 -21.56
CA PRO A 883 -2.22 4.45 -22.72
C PRO A 883 -2.44 2.96 -22.38
N LYS A 884 -1.81 2.48 -21.30
CA LYS A 884 -1.89 1.09 -20.83
C LYS A 884 -3.15 0.85 -20.02
N ALA A 885 -3.90 -0.20 -20.37
CA ALA A 885 -5.22 -0.49 -19.80
C ALA A 885 -5.16 -0.87 -18.31
N GLU A 886 -4.17 -1.66 -17.94
CA GLU A 886 -3.94 -2.13 -16.58
C GLU A 886 -3.60 -1.01 -15.58
N LEU A 887 -3.21 0.19 -16.06
CA LEU A 887 -2.87 1.34 -15.22
C LEU A 887 -3.99 2.40 -15.13
N ARG A 888 -5.08 2.25 -15.89
CA ARG A 888 -6.21 3.21 -15.88
C ARG A 888 -7.18 2.94 -14.73
N ASN A 889 -7.80 3.99 -14.20
CA ASN A 889 -8.90 3.93 -13.23
C ASN A 889 -8.60 3.03 -12.01
N GLN A 890 -7.36 3.06 -11.53
CA GLN A 890 -6.93 2.32 -10.36
C GLN A 890 -7.07 3.20 -9.13
N THR A 891 -7.72 2.70 -8.07
CA THR A 891 -7.52 3.25 -6.72
C THR A 891 -6.21 2.69 -6.18
N ILE A 892 -5.24 3.56 -5.94
CA ILE A 892 -3.90 3.19 -5.49
C ILE A 892 -3.59 3.86 -4.16
N HIS A 893 -2.69 3.25 -3.38
CA HIS A 893 -2.29 3.76 -2.06
C HIS A 893 -0.76 3.98 -1.97
N PRO A 894 -0.22 5.01 -2.64
CA PRO A 894 1.23 5.22 -2.72
C PRO A 894 1.81 6.00 -1.54
N TYR A 895 1.00 6.69 -0.73
CA TYR A 895 1.45 7.54 0.39
C TYR A 895 2.46 8.62 -0.04
N THR A 896 2.05 9.46 -0.99
CA THR A 896 2.86 10.54 -1.56
C THR A 896 1.93 11.51 -2.27
N ASP A 897 2.24 12.80 -2.28
CA ASP A 897 1.60 13.83 -3.11
C ASP A 897 2.39 14.16 -4.39
N LEU A 898 3.60 13.62 -4.53
CA LEU A 898 4.58 13.93 -5.59
C LEU A 898 5.04 15.40 -5.65
N LEU A 899 4.75 16.21 -4.63
CA LEU A 899 5.15 17.61 -4.53
C LEU A 899 6.54 17.76 -3.93
N LEU A 900 7.11 18.96 -4.09
CA LEU A 900 8.34 19.39 -3.43
C LEU A 900 8.02 20.01 -2.08
N HIS A 901 8.78 19.61 -1.06
CA HIS A 901 8.69 20.17 0.30
C HIS A 901 10.06 20.55 0.82
N ASP A 902 10.15 21.68 1.52
CA ASP A 902 11.36 22.06 2.25
C ASP A 902 11.55 21.14 3.47
N MET A 903 12.54 20.25 3.39
CA MET A 903 12.88 19.30 4.46
C MET A 903 13.91 19.85 5.45
N GLY A 904 14.17 21.16 5.38
CA GLY A 904 15.05 21.89 6.28
C GLY A 904 16.55 21.69 6.02
N PRO A 905 17.39 22.42 6.78
CA PRO A 905 18.83 22.47 6.55
C PRO A 905 19.55 21.14 6.82
N GLY A 906 18.97 20.24 7.61
CA GLY A 906 19.53 18.93 7.90
C GLY A 906 19.59 18.03 6.66
N LEU A 907 18.59 18.13 5.78
CA LEU A 907 18.50 17.36 4.53
C LEU A 907 18.85 18.18 3.29
N ALA A 908 19.26 19.43 3.45
CA ALA A 908 19.66 20.27 2.32
C ALA A 908 20.94 19.77 1.64
N ASP A 909 20.89 19.71 0.31
CA ASP A 909 22.08 19.64 -0.54
C ASP A 909 22.50 21.05 -1.01
N SER A 910 23.57 21.11 -1.79
CA SER A 910 24.10 22.38 -2.31
C SER A 910 23.63 22.71 -3.73
N LEU A 911 22.80 21.87 -4.35
CA LEU A 911 22.50 21.91 -5.78
C LEU A 911 20.98 22.07 -6.01
N PRO A 912 20.53 23.27 -6.45
CA PRO A 912 19.16 23.43 -6.92
C PRO A 912 18.93 22.67 -8.23
N GLU A 913 17.68 22.29 -8.49
CA GLU A 913 17.27 21.58 -9.72
C GLU A 913 15.94 22.13 -10.21
N GLY A 914 15.94 22.80 -11.37
CA GLY A 914 14.75 23.52 -11.85
C GLY A 914 14.31 24.58 -10.85
N ASN A 915 13.07 24.50 -10.36
CA ASN A 915 12.56 25.41 -9.34
C ASN A 915 12.68 24.87 -7.89
N ALA A 916 13.25 23.68 -7.70
CA ALA A 916 13.57 23.12 -6.40
C ALA A 916 14.89 23.72 -5.87
N SER A 917 14.85 24.20 -4.63
CA SER A 917 16.03 24.61 -3.87
C SER A 917 16.87 23.41 -3.40
N GLY A 918 17.95 23.68 -2.65
CA GLY A 918 18.80 22.64 -2.07
C GLY A 918 18.09 21.80 -0.99
N SER A 919 17.14 22.40 -0.26
CA SER A 919 16.42 21.74 0.84
C SER A 919 15.11 21.09 0.43
N GLU A 920 14.67 21.33 -0.81
CA GLU A 920 13.43 20.78 -1.32
C GLU A 920 13.61 19.40 -1.94
N TRP A 921 12.74 18.48 -1.53
CA TRP A 921 12.71 17.11 -2.01
C TRP A 921 11.29 16.71 -2.39
N ARG A 922 11.18 15.84 -3.40
CA ARG A 922 9.91 15.22 -3.76
C ARG A 922 9.54 14.20 -2.69
N THR A 923 8.31 14.22 -2.20
CA THR A 923 7.78 13.18 -1.30
C THR A 923 7.88 11.80 -1.99
N PRO A 924 8.65 10.82 -1.49
CA PRO A 924 8.71 9.49 -2.10
C PRO A 924 7.48 8.64 -1.73
N PRO A 925 7.01 7.74 -2.62
CA PRO A 925 5.98 6.76 -2.24
C PRO A 925 6.51 5.83 -1.13
N LEU A 926 5.62 5.45 -0.20
CA LEU A 926 5.96 4.60 0.95
C LEU A 926 5.64 3.12 0.75
N TRP A 927 5.01 2.72 -0.37
CA TRP A 927 4.79 1.30 -0.65
C TRP A 927 6.12 0.52 -0.73
N GLY A 928 6.12 -0.73 -0.26
CA GLY A 928 7.27 -1.62 -0.26
C GLY A 928 8.36 -1.32 0.78
N LEU A 929 8.19 -0.36 1.68
CA LEU A 929 9.23 -0.02 2.67
C LEU A 929 9.63 -1.21 3.55
N GLY A 930 8.66 -2.01 3.99
CA GLY A 930 8.93 -3.19 4.82
C GLY A 930 9.62 -4.34 4.09
N LEU A 931 9.69 -4.31 2.75
CA LEU A 931 10.37 -5.32 1.95
C LEU A 931 11.79 -4.89 1.54
N GLY A 932 12.15 -3.61 1.70
CA GLY A 932 13.42 -3.09 1.20
C GLY A 932 14.65 -3.85 1.70
N ALA A 933 14.66 -4.25 2.98
CA ALA A 933 15.77 -4.99 3.58
C ALA A 933 15.97 -6.38 2.97
N SER A 934 14.90 -7.12 2.64
CA SER A 934 15.03 -8.44 2.01
C SER A 934 15.50 -8.34 0.55
N ILE A 935 15.23 -7.22 -0.12
CA ILE A 935 15.61 -6.98 -1.52
C ILE A 935 17.07 -6.54 -1.64
N SER A 936 17.44 -5.52 -0.86
CA SER A 936 18.71 -4.81 -1.03
C SER A 936 19.73 -5.08 0.08
N GLY A 937 19.33 -5.78 1.15
CA GLY A 937 20.18 -6.19 2.28
C GLY A 937 20.12 -5.29 3.52
N ASP A 938 19.67 -4.03 3.40
CA ASP A 938 19.66 -3.04 4.49
C ASP A 938 18.51 -2.03 4.35
N GLU A 939 18.05 -1.48 5.49
CA GLU A 939 17.09 -0.36 5.58
C GLU A 939 17.81 1.01 5.40
N ASN A 940 18.18 1.37 4.17
CA ASN A 940 18.85 2.66 3.87
C ASN A 940 17.86 3.69 3.30
N TYR A 941 17.42 4.65 4.13
CA TYR A 941 16.40 5.64 3.77
C TYR A 941 16.97 7.04 3.47
N LEU A 942 16.08 7.90 2.93
CA LEU A 942 16.35 9.25 2.45
C LEU A 942 17.21 9.29 1.18
N HIS A 943 17.47 10.49 0.65
CA HIS A 943 18.09 10.66 -0.66
C HIS A 943 19.52 10.12 -0.76
N ASP A 944 20.25 10.05 0.35
CA ASP A 944 21.67 9.64 0.39
C ASP A 944 21.93 8.36 1.22
N GLY A 945 20.87 7.72 1.73
CA GLY A 945 20.96 6.50 2.54
C GLY A 945 21.39 6.74 3.99
N ARG A 946 21.38 8.00 4.47
CA ARG A 946 21.89 8.31 5.81
C ARG A 946 21.10 7.68 6.95
N ALA A 947 19.80 7.48 6.80
CA ALA A 947 18.96 6.92 7.86
C ALA A 947 19.01 5.40 7.81
N ARG A 948 19.40 4.77 8.92
CA ARG A 948 19.54 3.31 9.08
C ARG A 948 18.22 2.60 9.39
N THR A 949 17.22 3.36 9.82
CA THR A 949 15.90 2.87 10.24
C THR A 949 14.84 3.89 9.90
N LEU A 950 13.57 3.48 9.89
CA LEU A 950 12.44 4.39 9.73
C LEU A 950 12.38 5.44 10.86
N ASN A 951 12.76 5.05 12.08
CA ASN A 951 12.84 5.96 13.23
C ASN A 951 13.82 7.11 12.95
N GLU A 952 15.03 6.79 12.47
CA GLU A 952 16.01 7.81 12.09
C GLU A 952 15.50 8.66 10.92
N ALA A 953 14.83 8.05 9.93
CA ALA A 953 14.28 8.77 8.79
C ALA A 953 13.25 9.82 9.25
N ILE A 954 12.35 9.47 10.16
CA ILE A 954 11.36 10.40 10.75
C ILE A 954 12.08 11.53 11.49
N LEU A 955 13.10 11.22 12.31
CA LEU A 955 13.85 12.22 13.08
C LEU A 955 14.68 13.20 12.23
N TRP A 956 14.96 12.84 10.97
CA TRP A 956 15.59 13.72 9.98
C TRP A 956 14.64 14.73 9.34
N HIS A 957 13.31 14.58 9.49
CA HIS A 957 12.35 15.53 8.94
C HIS A 957 12.49 16.87 9.67
N GLY A 958 12.77 17.93 8.91
CA GLY A 958 12.73 19.32 9.37
C GLY A 958 11.95 20.16 8.37
N GLY A 959 12.05 21.49 8.48
CA GLY A 959 11.29 22.39 7.60
C GLY A 959 9.79 22.15 7.75
N GLU A 960 9.10 21.84 6.66
CA GLU A 960 7.67 21.51 6.63
C GLU A 960 7.35 20.24 7.45
N GLY A 961 8.27 19.27 7.50
CA GLY A 961 8.12 18.04 8.28
C GLY A 961 8.39 18.17 9.78
N GLU A 962 8.77 19.34 10.27
CA GLU A 962 9.20 19.55 11.67
C GLU A 962 8.06 19.29 12.67
N ARG A 963 6.82 19.69 12.35
CA ARG A 963 5.66 19.45 13.24
C ARG A 963 5.40 17.95 13.42
N ALA A 964 5.43 17.19 12.33
CA ALA A 964 5.24 15.74 12.35
C ALA A 964 6.36 15.02 13.11
N LYS A 965 7.61 15.44 12.91
CA LYS A 965 8.75 14.95 13.72
C LYS A 965 8.51 15.19 15.21
N GLN A 966 8.11 16.40 15.60
CA GLN A 966 7.89 16.71 17.03
C GLN A 966 6.71 15.94 17.63
N ALA A 967 5.65 15.70 16.84
CA ALA A 967 4.56 14.82 17.26
C ALA A 967 5.07 13.39 17.51
N TYR A 968 5.87 12.87 16.58
CA TYR A 968 6.53 11.57 16.72
C TYR A 968 7.47 11.51 17.95
N GLU A 969 8.26 12.54 18.22
CA GLU A 969 9.16 12.56 19.38
C GLU A 969 8.40 12.43 20.72
N ARG A 970 7.18 12.99 20.80
CA ARG A 970 6.30 12.91 21.98
C ARG A 970 5.61 11.56 22.15
N MET A 971 5.55 10.73 21.12
CA MET A 971 5.00 9.37 21.21
C MET A 971 5.81 8.51 22.18
N SER A 972 5.10 7.67 22.94
CA SER A 972 5.66 6.58 23.75
C SER A 972 6.38 5.54 22.89
N GLY A 973 7.17 4.67 23.52
CA GLY A 973 7.86 3.59 22.80
C GLY A 973 6.89 2.66 22.05
N ALA A 974 5.73 2.38 22.63
CA ALA A 974 4.70 1.53 22.03
C ALA A 974 4.06 2.19 20.79
N GLU A 975 3.75 3.48 20.87
CA GLU A 975 3.18 4.26 19.75
C GLU A 975 4.18 4.40 18.60
N LYS A 976 5.46 4.67 18.91
CA LYS A 976 6.53 4.70 17.89
C LYS A 976 6.65 3.35 17.18
N ASN A 977 6.59 2.25 17.93
CA ASN A 977 6.62 0.91 17.38
C ASN A 977 5.38 0.63 16.50
N ALA A 978 4.19 1.04 16.94
CA ALA A 978 2.95 0.91 16.17
C ALA A 978 3.05 1.63 14.81
N LEU A 979 3.53 2.88 14.80
CA LEU A 979 3.77 3.64 13.57
C LEU A 979 4.76 2.93 12.64
N VAL A 980 5.85 2.38 13.18
CA VAL A 980 6.85 1.63 12.38
C VAL A 980 6.27 0.35 11.81
N ILE A 981 5.46 -0.39 12.57
CA ILE A 981 4.76 -1.59 12.09
C ILE A 981 3.81 -1.22 10.94
N PHE A 982 3.06 -0.13 11.07
CA PHE A 982 2.24 0.38 9.97
C PHE A 982 3.08 0.67 8.72
N LEU A 983 4.16 1.44 8.84
CA LEU A 983 5.02 1.77 7.69
C LEU A 983 5.66 0.53 7.06
N LYS A 984 6.04 -0.47 7.86
CA LYS A 984 6.54 -1.76 7.37
C LYS A 984 5.45 -2.64 6.77
N SER A 985 4.18 -2.36 7.03
CA SER A 985 3.06 -3.04 6.39
C SER A 985 2.87 -2.61 4.93
N LEU A 986 3.31 -1.39 4.57
CA LEU A 986 3.19 -0.80 3.24
C LEU A 986 4.14 -1.41 2.19
#